data_AF-A0A962SYS7-F1
#
_entry.id   AF-A0A962SYS7-F1
#
_cell.length_a   1.000
_cell.length_b   1.000
_cell.length_c   1.000
_cell.angle_alpha   90.00
_cell.angle_beta   90.00
_cell.angle_gamma   90.00
#
_symmetry.space_group_name_H-M   'P 1'
#
loop_
_entity.id
_entity.type
_entity.pdbx_description
1 polymer ?
#
loop_
_entity_poly.entity_id
_entity_poly.type
_entity_poly.pdbx_seq_one_letter_code
_entity_poly.pdbx_strand_id
1 'polypeptide(L)'
;AAMNGQPGVMMSITKIGYTNTLELVGRIRDYIDRKNAVLAGSGLKLTLTDDQTIPTRQALSVMQNNAAIGLLLVLGFCWLFLGSRIAALVALGVVFSVAGAFVILDAVGSTLNVSVLLGIVIVLGMLVDDAVVIVEATYFRMERGMAALDAALDALREVGLPVSAAVSTTIAAFLPLMLLTGIVGKFMFVIPFVVTVGLAVSLIEAFWMLPAHVSALGRRAISHSKTQRLRERGTHWVRLKYTRMLIRVMRYPVRYLGLALALFIGAGAAVGAGWVKFQFFAFDPIRLYYVNVDMPADAPLEETLRQAQVVEARVRSELRAGEARSVISLAGVQFTETEVLYGDQYGQIAVSLNPAKPGMRGLDAIIEDMREMVTSTPGRATISFLKLSGGPPTAKPISVKVRADDRQELRAAADAVKTIVSRIPGARDVVDNDITGRAELSLKVDVNAARNAGLDPGLVAQLVRLHLDGEVVADLRDQGEKVELRVRAAPRTVVRVEELLDDPIALPSGGITDLGALLIAEEGESLGLIRHWNLRRAITVEADLDPELNNTLSANNELRAEWEKIRARYPNADLDFSGELDDINESLDAMGPLFLLGVGLIYLILAAQFRSYFQPFLILVTVPLAFTGVTLGLLVSGNPMSLYTLYGVIALTGIAVNAAIVLIDAANARRASGMRTLHATLYAARRRVIAILMTTGTTIAGLFSLAFGLAGKSLLWGPVAASIVWGLAFSTVLTLFVVPVLYRFFMRQRRR
;
A
#
# COMPACT_ATOMS: atom_id res chain seq x y z
N ALA A 1 10.48 12.11 -29.66
CA ALA A 1 9.43 11.12 -29.29
C ALA A 1 8.65 10.75 -30.52
N ALA A 2 8.00 9.59 -30.54
CA ALA A 2 7.04 9.23 -31.58
C ALA A 2 5.83 8.50 -30.99
N MET A 3 4.68 8.67 -31.63
CA MET A 3 3.42 8.00 -31.25
C MET A 3 2.76 7.47 -32.51
N ASN A 4 2.49 6.17 -32.55
CA ASN A 4 1.90 5.51 -33.71
C ASN A 4 2.70 5.74 -35.01
N GLY A 5 4.04 5.74 -34.90
CA GLY A 5 4.94 6.02 -36.03
C GLY A 5 4.96 7.47 -36.51
N GLN A 6 4.22 8.39 -35.88
CA GLN A 6 4.28 9.82 -36.18
C GLN A 6 5.25 10.52 -35.22
N PRO A 7 6.14 11.39 -35.72
CA PRO A 7 7.04 12.17 -34.87
C PRO A 7 6.24 13.13 -34.01
N GLY A 8 6.65 13.30 -32.76
CA GLY A 8 5.97 14.18 -31.82
C GLY A 8 6.88 14.68 -30.70
N VAL A 9 6.37 15.66 -29.96
CA VAL A 9 7.01 16.21 -28.76
C VAL A 9 6.19 15.75 -27.55
N MET A 10 6.84 15.11 -26.60
CA MET A 10 6.23 14.75 -25.32
C MET A 10 6.48 15.87 -24.32
N MET A 11 5.42 16.33 -23.66
CA MET A 11 5.50 17.28 -22.56
C MET A 11 5.01 16.58 -21.28
N SER A 12 5.89 16.44 -20.30
CA SER A 12 5.53 15.91 -18.98
C SER A 12 4.93 17.02 -18.12
N ILE A 13 3.81 16.73 -17.46
CA ILE A 13 3.14 17.66 -16.56
C ILE A 13 3.19 17.07 -15.15
N THR A 14 4.02 17.66 -14.30
CA THR A 14 4.11 17.29 -12.88
C THR A 14 3.18 18.20 -12.07
N LYS A 15 2.30 17.60 -11.26
CA LYS A 15 1.46 18.38 -10.35
C LYS A 15 2.29 18.97 -9.21
N ILE A 16 1.91 20.15 -8.75
CA ILE A 16 2.40 20.71 -7.49
C ILE A 16 1.70 19.98 -6.32
N GLY A 17 2.35 19.91 -5.16
CA GLY A 17 1.78 19.34 -3.93
C GLY A 17 0.39 19.93 -3.60
N TYR A 18 -0.45 19.16 -2.91
CA TYR A 18 -1.82 19.53 -2.49
C TYR A 18 -2.80 19.88 -3.61
N THR A 19 -2.44 19.70 -4.88
CA THR A 19 -3.36 19.91 -6.00
C THR A 19 -4.28 18.69 -6.20
N ASN A 20 -5.59 18.94 -6.38
CA ASN A 20 -6.54 17.90 -6.76
C ASN A 20 -6.25 17.40 -8.19
N THR A 21 -5.78 16.15 -8.30
CA THR A 21 -5.40 15.55 -9.59
C THR A 21 -6.60 15.42 -10.54
N LEU A 22 -7.80 15.11 -10.03
CA LEU A 22 -9.00 14.91 -10.85
C LEU A 22 -9.45 16.22 -11.52
N GLU A 23 -9.41 17.30 -10.76
CA GLU A 23 -9.74 18.64 -11.25
C GLU A 23 -8.67 19.17 -12.21
N LEU A 24 -7.38 18.95 -11.91
CA LEU A 24 -6.28 19.34 -12.77
C LEU A 24 -6.39 18.68 -14.16
N VAL A 25 -6.60 17.37 -14.23
CA VAL A 25 -6.75 16.67 -15.52
C VAL A 25 -8.01 17.12 -16.26
N GLY A 26 -9.10 17.43 -15.55
CA GLY A 26 -10.28 18.06 -16.15
C GLY A 26 -9.93 19.37 -16.86
N ARG A 27 -9.24 20.28 -16.17
CA ARG A 27 -8.78 21.56 -16.75
C ARG A 27 -7.82 21.38 -17.92
N ILE A 28 -6.94 20.38 -17.87
CA ILE A 28 -6.02 20.06 -18.98
C ILE A 28 -6.80 19.57 -20.21
N ARG A 29 -7.80 18.71 -20.03
CA ARG A 29 -8.67 18.27 -21.15
C ARG A 29 -9.39 19.44 -21.78
N ASP A 30 -10.01 20.29 -20.97
CA ASP A 30 -10.70 21.50 -21.45
C ASP A 30 -9.75 22.45 -22.20
N TYR A 31 -8.49 22.52 -21.78
CA TYR A 31 -7.46 23.29 -22.48
C TYR A 31 -7.07 22.65 -23.83
N ILE A 32 -6.84 21.34 -23.86
CA ILE A 32 -6.51 20.58 -25.07
C ILE A 32 -7.64 20.72 -26.11
N ASP A 33 -8.89 20.55 -25.70
CA ASP A 33 -10.05 20.64 -26.60
C ASP A 33 -10.17 22.04 -27.21
N ARG A 34 -10.01 23.10 -26.41
CA ARG A 34 -10.02 24.49 -26.89
C ARG A 34 -8.85 24.79 -27.83
N LYS A 35 -7.64 24.31 -27.53
CA LYS A 35 -6.46 24.57 -28.36
C LYS A 35 -6.45 23.76 -29.65
N ASN A 36 -6.93 22.52 -29.63
CA ASN A 36 -7.05 21.70 -30.84
C ASN A 36 -7.99 22.33 -31.88
N ALA A 37 -9.04 23.03 -31.46
CA ALA A 37 -9.91 23.78 -32.37
C ALA A 37 -9.15 24.88 -33.14
N VAL A 38 -8.17 25.51 -32.51
CA VAL A 38 -7.33 26.56 -33.11
C VAL A 38 -6.19 25.97 -33.94
N LEU A 39 -5.58 24.88 -33.47
CA LEU A 39 -4.43 24.22 -34.10
C LEU A 39 -4.80 23.34 -35.31
N ALA A 40 -6.09 23.05 -35.52
CA ALA A 40 -6.56 22.21 -36.62
C ALA A 40 -6.07 22.71 -38.00
N GLY A 41 -5.91 24.02 -38.18
CA GLY A 41 -5.42 24.63 -39.43
C GLY A 41 -3.92 24.47 -39.68
N SER A 42 -3.11 24.15 -38.67
CA SER A 42 -1.65 24.03 -38.78
C SER A 42 -1.15 22.58 -38.83
N GLY A 43 -2.05 21.60 -38.86
CA GLY A 43 -1.70 20.16 -38.82
C GLY A 43 -1.17 19.69 -37.46
N LEU A 44 -1.25 20.51 -36.41
CA LEU A 44 -0.82 20.16 -35.05
C LEU A 44 -2.00 19.63 -34.24
N LYS A 45 -1.76 18.61 -33.41
CA LYS A 45 -2.77 18.03 -32.51
C LYS A 45 -2.17 17.74 -31.15
N LEU A 46 -2.74 18.36 -30.12
CA LEU A 46 -2.45 18.02 -28.73
C LEU A 46 -3.25 16.77 -28.33
N THR A 47 -2.56 15.78 -27.76
CA THR A 47 -3.18 14.53 -27.30
C THR A 47 -2.74 14.24 -25.88
N LEU A 48 -3.71 14.00 -24.98
CA LEU A 48 -3.42 13.50 -23.64
C LEU A 48 -3.10 12.01 -23.73
N THR A 49 -1.85 11.64 -23.51
CA THR A 49 -1.36 10.27 -23.70
C THR A 49 -1.51 9.40 -22.44
N ASP A 50 -1.14 9.93 -21.27
CA ASP A 50 -1.29 9.23 -19.98
C ASP A 50 -2.20 10.03 -19.03
N ASP A 51 -3.39 9.47 -18.75
CA ASP A 51 -4.26 9.93 -17.66
C ASP A 51 -4.15 8.98 -16.45
N GLN A 52 -3.35 9.40 -15.48
CA GLN A 52 -3.15 8.68 -14.22
C GLN A 52 -4.34 8.80 -13.24
N THR A 53 -5.39 9.56 -13.56
CA THR A 53 -6.58 9.64 -12.71
C THR A 53 -7.53 8.47 -12.88
N ILE A 54 -7.42 7.69 -13.96
CA ILE A 54 -8.34 6.58 -14.23
C ILE A 54 -8.30 5.52 -13.13
N PRO A 55 -7.12 5.00 -12.70
CA PRO A 55 -7.04 4.06 -11.59
C PRO A 55 -7.59 4.64 -10.29
N THR A 56 -7.34 5.92 -10.01
CA THR A 56 -7.87 6.61 -8.83
C THR A 56 -9.39 6.68 -8.84
N ARG A 57 -10.00 7.05 -9.97
CA ARG A 57 -11.47 7.08 -10.13
C ARG A 57 -12.07 5.70 -9.94
N GLN A 58 -11.45 4.68 -10.52
CA GLN A 58 -11.91 3.30 -10.37
C GLN A 58 -11.80 2.83 -8.91
N ALA A 59 -10.68 3.05 -8.25
CA ALA A 59 -10.50 2.70 -6.84
C ALA A 59 -11.52 3.41 -5.93
N LEU A 60 -11.75 4.71 -6.14
CA LEU A 60 -12.79 5.46 -5.42
C LEU A 60 -14.18 4.88 -5.68
N SER A 61 -14.53 4.58 -6.92
CA SER A 61 -15.84 4.00 -7.27
C SER A 61 -16.04 2.62 -6.64
N VAL A 62 -15.00 1.77 -6.63
CA VAL A 62 -15.05 0.44 -6.02
C VAL A 62 -15.22 0.57 -4.51
N MET A 63 -14.51 1.49 -3.85
CA MET A 63 -14.70 1.73 -2.41
C MET A 63 -16.08 2.30 -2.09
N GLN A 64 -16.57 3.28 -2.87
CA GLN A 64 -17.90 3.87 -2.68
C GLN A 64 -19.02 2.83 -2.86
N ASN A 65 -18.94 2.01 -3.90
CA ASN A 65 -19.91 0.95 -4.15
C ASN A 65 -19.89 -0.12 -3.05
N ASN A 66 -18.70 -0.53 -2.61
CA ASN A 66 -18.55 -1.47 -1.49
C ASN A 66 -19.06 -0.86 -0.17
N ALA A 67 -18.83 0.43 0.09
CA ALA A 67 -19.36 1.13 1.25
C ALA A 67 -20.90 1.21 1.22
N ALA A 68 -21.48 1.51 0.06
CA ALA A 68 -22.93 1.57 -0.12
C ALA A 68 -23.59 0.20 0.07
N ILE A 69 -23.01 -0.87 -0.52
CA ILE A 69 -23.51 -2.24 -0.32
C ILE A 69 -23.30 -2.67 1.14
N GLY A 70 -22.15 -2.36 1.74
CA GLY A 70 -21.88 -2.59 3.16
C GLY A 70 -22.94 -1.95 4.04
N LEU A 71 -23.29 -0.68 3.77
CA LEU A 71 -24.37 0.02 4.45
C LEU A 71 -25.71 -0.69 4.28
N LEU A 72 -26.09 -1.04 3.05
CA LEU A 72 -27.33 -1.78 2.80
C LEU A 72 -27.38 -3.12 3.53
N LEU A 73 -26.26 -3.85 3.59
CA LEU A 73 -26.15 -5.12 4.32
C LEU A 73 -26.29 -4.91 5.83
N VAL A 74 -25.66 -3.86 6.38
CA VAL A 74 -25.82 -3.49 7.80
C VAL A 74 -27.27 -3.16 8.12
N LEU A 75 -27.91 -2.30 7.31
CA LEU A 75 -29.32 -1.94 7.50
C LEU A 75 -30.23 -3.18 7.36
N GLY A 76 -29.96 -4.05 6.39
CA GLY A 76 -30.66 -5.32 6.21
C GLY A 76 -30.51 -6.25 7.42
N PHE A 77 -29.32 -6.31 8.01
CA PHE A 77 -29.05 -7.11 9.21
C PHE A 77 -29.75 -6.53 10.44
N CYS A 78 -29.73 -5.21 10.64
CA CYS A 78 -30.52 -4.55 11.68
C CYS A 78 -32.01 -4.80 11.51
N TRP A 79 -32.52 -4.71 10.28
CA TRP A 79 -33.92 -4.99 9.97
C TRP A 79 -34.32 -6.43 10.32
N LEU A 80 -33.44 -7.40 10.05
CA LEU A 80 -33.66 -8.82 10.36
C LEU A 80 -33.81 -9.06 11.87
N PHE A 81 -33.04 -8.37 12.72
CA PHE A 81 -33.01 -8.61 14.17
C PHE A 81 -33.87 -7.66 15.02
N LEU A 82 -34.03 -6.40 14.60
CA LEU A 82 -34.75 -5.37 15.36
C LEU A 82 -36.11 -5.01 14.77
N GLY A 83 -36.37 -5.36 13.50
CA GLY A 83 -37.59 -5.01 12.78
C GLY A 83 -37.56 -3.62 12.16
N SER A 84 -38.58 -3.31 11.34
CA SER A 84 -38.55 -2.17 10.43
C SER A 84 -38.44 -0.80 11.09
N ARG A 85 -39.22 -0.53 12.15
CA ARG A 85 -39.27 0.80 12.78
C ARG A 85 -37.98 1.13 13.51
N ILE A 86 -37.45 0.16 14.24
CA ILE A 86 -36.22 0.33 15.01
C ILE A 86 -35.01 0.37 14.08
N ALA A 87 -34.96 -0.51 13.07
CA ALA A 87 -33.89 -0.47 12.08
C ALA A 87 -33.86 0.84 11.31
N ALA A 88 -35.02 1.48 11.06
CA ALA A 88 -35.06 2.81 10.44
C ALA A 88 -34.47 3.91 11.35
N LEU A 89 -34.69 3.84 12.67
CA LEU A 89 -34.06 4.76 13.62
C LEU A 89 -32.55 4.58 13.66
N VAL A 90 -32.09 3.34 13.72
CA VAL A 90 -30.66 3.01 13.67
C VAL A 90 -30.04 3.47 12.33
N ALA A 91 -30.75 3.27 11.22
CA ALA A 91 -30.30 3.73 9.91
C ALA A 91 -30.10 5.25 9.86
N LEU A 92 -31.05 5.99 10.44
CA LEU A 92 -30.97 7.44 10.55
C LEU A 92 -29.76 7.86 11.40
N GLY A 93 -29.52 7.18 12.52
CA GLY A 93 -28.34 7.39 13.36
C GLY A 93 -27.03 7.19 12.61
N VAL A 94 -26.90 6.12 11.82
CA VAL A 94 -25.71 5.90 10.97
C VAL A 94 -25.47 7.03 9.99
N VAL A 95 -26.52 7.53 9.34
CA VAL A 95 -26.40 8.66 8.39
C VAL A 95 -25.89 9.91 9.11
N PHE A 96 -26.41 10.22 10.30
CA PHE A 96 -25.94 11.35 11.10
C PHE A 96 -24.49 11.16 11.57
N SER A 97 -24.12 9.96 12.01
CA SER A 97 -22.76 9.67 12.47
C SER A 97 -21.74 9.77 11.34
N VAL A 98 -22.06 9.24 10.15
CA VAL A 98 -21.20 9.36 8.96
C VAL A 98 -21.12 10.81 8.47
N ALA A 99 -22.24 11.54 8.45
CA ALA A 99 -22.24 12.96 8.08
C ALA A 99 -21.42 13.81 9.05
N GLY A 100 -21.59 13.60 10.36
CA GLY A 100 -20.81 14.28 11.40
C GLY A 100 -19.32 13.96 11.29
N ALA A 101 -18.96 12.71 10.98
CA ALA A 101 -17.58 12.35 10.71
C ALA A 101 -17.01 13.12 9.49
N PHE A 102 -17.75 13.21 8.37
CA PHE A 102 -17.30 13.98 7.21
C PHE A 102 -17.14 15.47 7.49
N VAL A 103 -18.03 16.08 8.28
CA VAL A 103 -17.90 17.49 8.69
C VAL A 103 -16.62 17.72 9.49
N ILE A 104 -16.29 16.83 10.43
CA ILE A 104 -15.06 16.93 11.22
C ILE A 104 -13.82 16.70 10.33
N LEU A 105 -13.87 15.73 9.42
CA LEU A 105 -12.78 15.45 8.49
C LEU A 105 -12.48 16.64 7.58
N ASP A 106 -13.52 17.27 7.04
CA ASP A 106 -13.41 18.49 6.22
C ASP A 106 -12.86 19.67 7.02
N ALA A 107 -13.32 19.86 8.27
CA ALA A 107 -12.81 20.90 9.16
C ALA A 107 -11.32 20.77 9.51
N VAL A 108 -10.77 19.55 9.48
CA VAL A 108 -9.34 19.25 9.69
C VAL A 108 -8.55 19.29 8.37
N GLY A 109 -9.20 19.56 7.24
CA GLY A 109 -8.57 19.62 5.92
C GLY A 109 -8.27 18.25 5.30
N SER A 110 -8.92 17.18 5.78
CA SER A 110 -8.77 15.85 5.22
C SER A 110 -9.50 15.74 3.89
N THR A 111 -8.84 15.16 2.89
CA THR A 111 -9.44 14.97 1.55
C THR A 111 -10.12 13.62 1.43
N LEU A 112 -11.17 13.54 0.60
CA LEU A 112 -11.79 12.26 0.28
C LEU A 112 -10.84 11.41 -0.58
N ASN A 113 -10.32 10.33 0.00
CA ASN A 113 -9.45 9.38 -0.66
C ASN A 113 -9.82 7.94 -0.29
N VAL A 114 -9.13 6.97 -0.90
CA VAL A 114 -9.39 5.54 -0.71
C VAL A 114 -9.20 5.11 0.75
N SER A 115 -8.20 5.66 1.45
CA SER A 115 -7.95 5.38 2.88
C SER A 115 -9.05 5.95 3.79
N VAL A 116 -9.57 7.14 3.49
CA VAL A 116 -10.74 7.70 4.21
C VAL A 116 -11.96 6.81 4.02
N LEU A 117 -12.25 6.41 2.77
CA LEU A 117 -13.37 5.52 2.48
C LEU A 117 -13.23 4.18 3.19
N LEU A 118 -12.03 3.61 3.26
CA LEU A 118 -11.79 2.39 4.04
C LEU A 118 -12.08 2.60 5.52
N GLY A 119 -11.60 3.71 6.11
CA GLY A 119 -11.92 4.06 7.49
C GLY A 119 -13.43 4.13 7.74
N ILE A 120 -14.18 4.74 6.82
CA ILE A 120 -15.65 4.77 6.87
C ILE A 120 -16.24 3.37 6.78
N VAL A 121 -15.78 2.52 5.85
CA VAL A 121 -16.29 1.13 5.69
C VAL A 121 -16.06 0.31 6.96
N ILE A 122 -14.88 0.43 7.58
CA ILE A 122 -14.55 -0.25 8.84
C ILE A 122 -15.48 0.24 9.96
N VAL A 123 -15.65 1.56 10.08
CA VAL A 123 -16.52 2.20 11.08
C VAL A 123 -17.98 1.85 10.91
N LEU A 124 -18.48 1.75 9.68
CA LEU A 124 -19.90 1.66 9.40
C LEU A 124 -20.58 0.47 10.08
N GLY A 125 -19.86 -0.65 10.20
CA GLY A 125 -20.32 -1.82 10.94
C GLY A 125 -20.35 -1.62 12.46
N MET A 126 -19.44 -0.81 13.00
CA MET A 126 -19.30 -0.51 14.42
C MET A 126 -20.17 0.66 14.90
N LEU A 127 -20.51 1.62 14.04
CA LEU A 127 -21.41 2.76 14.35
C LEU A 127 -22.79 2.33 14.82
N VAL A 128 -23.16 1.10 14.47
CA VAL A 128 -24.47 0.56 14.77
C VAL A 128 -24.46 -0.17 16.11
N ASP A 129 -23.29 -0.59 16.58
CA ASP A 129 -23.19 -1.51 17.72
C ASP A 129 -23.65 -0.85 19.03
N ASP A 130 -23.25 0.39 19.28
CA ASP A 130 -23.65 1.17 20.46
C ASP A 130 -25.15 1.50 20.43
N ALA A 131 -25.64 2.01 19.31
CA ALA A 131 -27.05 2.30 19.06
C ALA A 131 -27.93 1.06 19.28
N VAL A 132 -27.55 -0.09 18.70
CA VAL A 132 -28.28 -1.36 18.83
C VAL A 132 -28.39 -1.80 20.27
N VAL A 133 -27.30 -1.72 21.04
CA VAL A 133 -27.28 -2.17 22.44
C VAL A 133 -28.19 -1.30 23.32
N ILE A 134 -28.21 0.02 23.11
CA ILE A 134 -29.08 0.96 23.84
C ILE A 134 -30.55 0.75 23.45
N VAL A 135 -30.81 0.59 22.16
CA VAL A 135 -32.15 0.32 21.61
C VAL A 135 -32.71 -0.99 22.15
N GLU A 136 -31.94 -2.08 22.15
CA GLU A 136 -32.40 -3.39 22.63
C GLU A 136 -32.77 -3.30 24.12
N ALA A 137 -31.94 -2.62 24.92
CA ALA A 137 -32.17 -2.44 26.35
C ALA A 137 -33.40 -1.57 26.65
N THR A 138 -33.65 -0.55 25.83
CA THR A 138 -34.84 0.30 25.90
C THR A 138 -36.08 -0.48 25.51
N TYR A 139 -36.03 -1.16 24.36
CA TYR A 139 -37.11 -1.97 23.82
C TYR A 139 -37.55 -3.08 24.79
N PHE A 140 -36.59 -3.78 25.41
CA PHE A 140 -36.86 -4.82 26.40
C PHE A 140 -37.65 -4.32 27.62
N ARG A 141 -37.43 -3.06 28.04
CA ARG A 141 -38.18 -2.44 29.14
C ARG A 141 -39.58 -2.00 28.69
N MET A 142 -39.69 -1.45 27.49
CA MET A 142 -40.97 -1.03 26.92
C MET A 142 -41.92 -2.22 26.70
N GLU A 143 -41.40 -3.38 26.27
CA GLU A 143 -42.19 -4.62 26.16
C GLU A 143 -42.77 -5.09 27.51
N ARG A 144 -42.17 -4.68 28.63
CA ARG A 144 -42.63 -4.98 30.00
C ARG A 144 -43.60 -3.93 30.55
N GLY A 145 -44.06 -3.01 29.70
CA GLY A 145 -45.07 -2.00 30.05
C GLY A 145 -44.51 -0.68 30.57
N MET A 146 -43.18 -0.50 30.61
CA MET A 146 -42.54 0.73 31.06
C MET A 146 -42.77 1.88 30.05
N ALA A 147 -42.94 3.11 30.52
CA ALA A 147 -43.07 4.28 29.65
C ALA A 147 -41.78 4.51 28.85
N ALA A 148 -41.87 5.06 27.63
CA ALA A 148 -40.75 5.11 26.69
C ALA A 148 -39.57 5.96 27.21
N LEU A 149 -39.86 7.10 27.86
CA LEU A 149 -38.83 7.97 28.43
C LEU A 149 -38.10 7.29 29.59
N ASP A 150 -38.86 6.73 30.55
CA ASP A 150 -38.28 6.02 31.70
C ASP A 150 -37.48 4.79 31.26
N ALA A 151 -38.01 4.06 30.27
CA ALA A 151 -37.33 2.92 29.68
C ALA A 151 -35.99 3.31 29.04
N ALA A 152 -35.92 4.45 28.34
CA ALA A 152 -34.70 4.94 27.71
C ALA A 152 -33.68 5.40 28.76
N LEU A 153 -34.11 6.16 29.77
CA LEU A 153 -33.24 6.62 30.85
C LEU A 153 -32.66 5.45 31.67
N ASP A 154 -33.50 4.46 32.01
CA ASP A 154 -33.02 3.29 32.74
C ASP A 154 -32.17 2.36 31.88
N ALA A 155 -32.40 2.31 30.57
CA ALA A 155 -31.52 1.61 29.64
C ALA A 155 -30.14 2.27 29.59
N LEU A 156 -30.09 3.60 29.47
CA LEU A 156 -28.84 4.36 29.52
C LEU A 156 -28.08 4.15 30.84
N ARG A 157 -28.77 4.11 31.97
CA ARG A 157 -28.15 3.82 33.27
C ARG A 157 -27.60 2.39 33.39
N GLU A 158 -28.25 1.40 32.75
CA GLU A 158 -27.77 0.01 32.78
C GLU A 158 -26.60 -0.20 31.82
N VAL A 159 -26.67 0.33 30.59
CA VAL A 159 -25.75 -0.07 29.51
C VAL A 159 -24.83 1.04 29.03
N GLY A 160 -25.03 2.29 29.46
CA GLY A 160 -24.22 3.42 28.99
C GLY A 160 -22.75 3.30 29.35
N LEU A 161 -22.44 2.94 30.60
CA LEU A 161 -21.05 2.78 31.03
C LEU A 161 -20.34 1.61 30.28
N PRO A 162 -20.92 0.39 30.19
CA PRO A 162 -20.37 -0.68 29.35
C PRO A 162 -20.19 -0.31 27.87
N VAL A 163 -21.13 0.43 27.29
CA VAL A 163 -21.06 0.89 25.88
C VAL A 163 -19.92 1.90 25.71
N SER A 164 -19.81 2.90 26.58
CA SER A 164 -18.69 3.87 26.52
C SER A 164 -17.34 3.20 26.69
N ALA A 165 -17.24 2.18 27.56
CA ALA A 165 -16.01 1.41 27.75
C ALA A 165 -15.67 0.62 26.48
N ALA A 166 -16.64 -0.04 25.86
CA ALA A 166 -16.44 -0.80 24.61
C ALA A 166 -15.96 0.09 23.45
N VAL A 167 -16.62 1.23 23.25
CA VAL A 167 -16.21 2.22 22.24
C VAL A 167 -14.82 2.77 22.55
N SER A 168 -14.53 3.09 23.81
CA SER A 168 -13.21 3.59 24.22
C SER A 168 -12.10 2.55 24.04
N THR A 169 -12.37 1.26 24.29
CA THR A 169 -11.40 0.19 24.02
C THR A 169 -11.15 0.01 22.53
N THR A 170 -12.17 0.24 21.69
CA THR A 170 -12.01 0.21 20.23
C THR A 170 -11.14 1.39 19.79
N ILE A 171 -11.45 2.61 20.25
CA ILE A 171 -10.62 3.81 20.00
C ILE A 171 -9.18 3.59 20.49
N ALA A 172 -8.99 3.00 21.67
CA ALA A 172 -7.67 2.70 22.24
C ALA A 172 -6.87 1.66 21.44
N ALA A 173 -7.52 0.79 20.66
CA ALA A 173 -6.83 -0.12 19.74
C ALA A 173 -6.30 0.62 18.49
N PHE A 174 -7.02 1.64 18.02
CA PHE A 174 -6.66 2.40 16.80
C PHE A 174 -5.74 3.59 17.07
N LEU A 175 -5.84 4.25 18.23
CA LEU A 175 -5.06 5.45 18.57
C LEU A 175 -3.54 5.24 18.45
N PRO A 176 -2.94 4.17 19.02
CA PRO A 176 -1.50 3.94 18.91
C PRO A 176 -1.04 3.80 17.46
N LEU A 177 -1.89 3.28 16.57
CA LEU A 177 -1.55 3.10 15.16
C LEU A 177 -1.38 4.42 14.40
N MET A 178 -1.86 5.54 14.96
CA MET A 178 -1.57 6.89 14.43
C MET A 178 -0.11 7.30 14.64
N LEU A 179 0.59 6.69 15.59
CA LEU A 179 1.98 7.01 15.93
C LEU A 179 3.00 6.22 15.11
N LEU A 180 2.53 5.42 14.14
CA LEU A 180 3.39 4.62 13.28
C LEU A 180 4.25 5.54 12.40
N THR A 181 5.56 5.30 12.38
CA THR A 181 6.52 6.07 11.59
C THR A 181 6.65 5.51 10.16
N GLY A 182 7.62 6.01 9.40
CA GLY A 182 7.86 5.53 8.04
C GLY A 182 6.74 5.83 7.04
N ILE A 183 6.87 5.18 5.88
CA ILE A 183 5.97 5.34 4.74
C ILE A 183 4.58 4.78 5.05
N VAL A 184 4.54 3.58 5.63
CA VAL A 184 3.30 2.89 5.99
C VAL A 184 2.52 3.73 6.99
N GLY A 185 3.18 4.36 7.95
CA GLY A 185 2.54 5.19 8.97
C GLY A 185 1.82 6.40 8.41
N LYS A 186 2.46 7.12 7.48
CA LYS A 186 1.84 8.26 6.79
C LYS A 186 0.58 7.86 6.02
N PHE A 187 0.61 6.71 5.36
CA PHE A 187 -0.54 6.21 4.59
C PHE A 187 -1.65 5.69 5.50
N MET A 188 -1.26 5.00 6.58
CA MET A 188 -2.18 4.36 7.50
C MET A 188 -2.78 5.31 8.54
N PHE A 189 -2.17 6.46 8.82
CA PHE A 189 -2.65 7.45 9.80
C PHE A 189 -4.13 7.83 9.61
N VAL A 190 -4.58 7.92 8.36
CA VAL A 190 -5.93 8.38 8.01
C VAL A 190 -7.01 7.41 8.49
N ILE A 191 -6.77 6.09 8.41
CA ILE A 191 -7.75 5.07 8.77
C ILE A 191 -8.13 5.11 10.27
N PRO A 192 -7.20 4.99 11.23
CA PRO A 192 -7.51 5.07 12.65
C PRO A 192 -8.07 6.44 13.02
N PHE A 193 -7.69 7.50 12.31
CA PHE A 193 -8.23 8.84 12.54
C PHE A 193 -9.72 8.92 12.21
N VAL A 194 -10.09 8.49 11.00
CA VAL A 194 -11.50 8.37 10.59
C VAL A 194 -12.26 7.43 11.51
N VAL A 195 -11.63 6.33 11.94
CA VAL A 195 -12.24 5.38 12.89
C VAL A 195 -12.56 6.02 14.23
N THR A 196 -11.59 6.73 14.79
CA THR A 196 -11.73 7.39 16.08
C THR A 196 -12.79 8.49 16.04
N VAL A 197 -12.77 9.33 15.00
CA VAL A 197 -13.77 10.39 14.81
C VAL A 197 -15.17 9.80 14.63
N GLY A 198 -15.30 8.78 13.76
CA GLY A 198 -16.59 8.12 13.51
C GLY A 198 -17.19 7.52 14.78
N LEU A 199 -16.40 6.79 15.56
CA LEU A 199 -16.84 6.20 16.83
C LEU A 199 -17.17 7.25 17.89
N ALA A 200 -16.41 8.35 17.96
CA ALA A 200 -16.71 9.44 18.88
C ALA A 200 -18.05 10.13 18.54
N VAL A 201 -18.31 10.39 17.25
CA VAL A 201 -19.59 10.94 16.79
C VAL A 201 -20.73 9.94 17.01
N SER A 202 -20.49 8.64 16.81
CA SER A 202 -21.46 7.57 17.11
C SER A 202 -21.92 7.61 18.56
N LEU A 203 -20.99 7.76 19.49
CA LEU A 203 -21.28 7.77 20.91
C LEU A 203 -22.18 8.97 21.30
N ILE A 204 -21.94 10.13 20.67
CA ILE A 204 -22.75 11.34 20.80
C ILE A 204 -24.18 11.08 20.28
N GLU A 205 -24.31 10.48 19.10
CA GLU A 205 -25.59 10.12 18.51
C GLU A 205 -26.37 9.12 19.39
N ALA A 206 -25.70 8.06 19.82
CA ALA A 206 -26.30 6.96 20.58
C ALA A 206 -26.80 7.41 21.97
N PHE A 207 -26.13 8.39 22.61
CA PHE A 207 -26.53 8.90 23.93
C PHE A 207 -27.56 10.02 23.92
N TRP A 208 -27.54 10.90 22.92
CA TRP A 208 -28.43 12.06 22.90
C TRP A 208 -29.56 11.93 21.88
N MET A 209 -29.21 11.54 20.65
CA MET A 209 -30.14 11.59 19.53
C MET A 209 -31.07 10.38 19.55
N LEU A 210 -30.54 9.18 19.72
CA LEU A 210 -31.31 7.94 19.65
C LEU A 210 -32.38 7.82 20.76
N PRO A 211 -32.11 8.13 22.05
CA PRO A 211 -33.13 8.12 23.10
C PRO A 211 -34.25 9.13 22.87
N ALA A 212 -33.95 10.29 22.29
CA ALA A 212 -34.94 11.30 21.92
C ALA A 212 -35.90 10.76 20.83
N HIS A 213 -35.36 10.09 19.80
CA HIS A 213 -36.19 9.48 18.75
C HIS A 213 -37.07 8.34 19.27
N VAL A 214 -36.52 7.46 20.11
CA VAL A 214 -37.28 6.33 20.68
C VAL A 214 -38.38 6.82 21.62
N SER A 215 -38.10 7.83 22.45
CA SER A 215 -39.10 8.43 23.33
C SER A 215 -40.20 9.16 22.56
N ALA A 216 -39.86 9.88 21.48
CA ALA A 216 -40.82 10.55 20.61
C ALA A 216 -41.77 9.57 19.89
N LEU A 217 -41.27 8.42 19.43
CA LEU A 217 -42.13 7.37 18.84
C LEU A 217 -43.00 6.66 19.89
N GLY A 218 -42.55 6.60 21.14
CA GLY A 218 -43.28 5.98 22.25
C GLY A 218 -43.68 4.53 21.95
N ARG A 219 -44.90 4.13 22.30
CA ARG A 219 -45.42 2.77 22.01
C ARG A 219 -45.45 2.41 20.53
N ARG A 220 -45.42 3.41 19.62
CA ARG A 220 -45.35 3.14 18.17
C ARG A 220 -43.98 2.60 17.75
N ALA A 221 -42.95 2.71 18.57
CA ALA A 221 -41.66 2.05 18.31
C ALA A 221 -41.79 0.51 18.35
N ILE A 222 -42.74 -0.03 19.11
CA ILE A 222 -43.04 -1.46 19.15
C ILE A 222 -43.88 -1.83 17.92
N SER A 223 -43.32 -2.65 17.04
CA SER A 223 -44.05 -3.20 15.89
C SER A 223 -44.76 -4.48 16.32
N HIS A 224 -46.02 -4.70 15.89
CA HIS A 224 -46.73 -5.98 16.09
C HIS A 224 -47.00 -6.66 14.74
N SER A 225 -45.98 -6.71 13.87
CA SER A 225 -46.09 -7.30 12.53
C SER A 225 -46.08 -8.84 12.56
N LYS A 226 -46.63 -9.50 11.53
CA LYS A 226 -46.49 -10.96 11.33
C LYS A 226 -45.02 -11.41 11.23
N THR A 227 -44.16 -10.56 10.66
CA THR A 227 -42.71 -10.80 10.60
C THR A 227 -42.03 -10.78 11.97
N GLN A 228 -42.60 -10.08 12.95
CA GLN A 228 -42.10 -10.05 14.32
C GLN A 228 -42.24 -11.41 15.02
N ARG A 229 -43.37 -12.10 14.84
CA ARG A 229 -43.57 -13.44 15.42
C ARG A 229 -42.57 -14.47 14.89
N LEU A 230 -42.22 -14.38 13.61
CA LEU A 230 -41.22 -15.26 12.99
C LEU A 230 -39.83 -14.98 13.57
N ARG A 231 -39.49 -13.69 13.74
CA ARG A 231 -38.24 -13.22 14.36
C ARG A 231 -38.11 -13.65 15.81
N GLU A 232 -39.17 -13.48 16.61
CA GLU A 232 -39.23 -13.92 18.01
C GLU A 232 -39.03 -15.44 18.13
N ARG A 233 -39.64 -16.23 17.23
CA ARG A 233 -39.42 -17.69 17.17
C ARG A 233 -37.98 -18.05 16.81
N GLY A 234 -37.40 -17.39 15.80
CA GLY A 234 -36.03 -17.62 15.36
C GLY A 234 -35.01 -17.27 16.44
N THR A 235 -35.12 -16.07 17.01
CA THR A 235 -34.27 -15.60 18.12
C THR A 235 -34.41 -16.50 19.36
N HIS A 236 -35.63 -16.93 19.71
CA HIS A 236 -35.83 -17.88 20.79
C HIS A 236 -35.18 -19.25 20.51
N TRP A 237 -35.28 -19.75 19.28
CA TRP A 237 -34.61 -20.99 18.87
C TRP A 237 -33.09 -20.91 18.98
N VAL A 238 -32.49 -19.78 18.53
CA VAL A 238 -31.05 -19.53 18.68
C VAL A 238 -30.66 -19.52 20.16
N ARG A 239 -31.40 -18.78 21.01
CA ARG A 239 -31.14 -18.76 22.47
C ARG A 239 -31.19 -20.17 23.07
N LEU A 240 -32.18 -20.98 22.69
CA LEU A 240 -32.32 -22.34 23.22
C LEU A 240 -31.18 -23.26 22.78
N LYS A 241 -30.85 -23.29 21.47
CA LYS A 241 -29.75 -24.10 20.95
C LYS A 241 -28.42 -23.69 21.55
N TYR A 242 -28.12 -22.39 21.56
CA TYR A 242 -26.91 -21.86 22.18
C TYR A 242 -26.83 -22.23 23.66
N THR A 243 -27.91 -22.04 24.43
CA THR A 243 -27.91 -22.38 25.88
C THR A 243 -27.64 -23.88 26.09
N ARG A 244 -28.24 -24.78 25.29
CA ARG A 244 -27.99 -26.23 25.37
C ARG A 244 -26.53 -26.58 25.03
N MET A 245 -25.97 -25.96 23.99
CA MET A 245 -24.56 -26.15 23.61
C MET A 245 -23.63 -25.62 24.69
N LEU A 246 -23.90 -24.43 25.23
CA LEU A 246 -23.12 -23.83 26.30
C LEU A 246 -23.13 -24.70 27.57
N ILE A 247 -24.28 -25.26 27.95
CA ILE A 247 -24.36 -26.20 29.08
C ILE A 247 -23.48 -27.42 28.83
N ARG A 248 -23.46 -27.98 27.61
CA ARG A 248 -22.58 -29.11 27.26
C ARG A 248 -21.11 -28.72 27.34
N VAL A 249 -20.74 -27.54 26.84
CA VAL A 249 -19.38 -27.00 26.94
C VAL A 249 -18.96 -26.80 28.41
N MET A 250 -19.84 -26.25 29.23
CA MET A 250 -19.61 -26.05 30.65
C MET A 250 -19.54 -27.35 31.46
N ARG A 251 -20.04 -28.49 30.95
CA ARG A 251 -19.87 -29.81 31.58
C ARG A 251 -18.46 -30.37 31.38
N TYR A 252 -17.80 -30.05 30.26
CA TYR A 252 -16.45 -30.53 29.93
C TYR A 252 -15.48 -29.37 29.63
N PRO A 253 -15.27 -28.44 30.58
CA PRO A 253 -14.57 -27.17 30.31
C PRO A 253 -13.13 -27.37 29.83
N VAL A 254 -12.40 -28.35 30.37
CA VAL A 254 -11.00 -28.63 29.99
C VAL A 254 -10.89 -29.11 28.54
N ARG A 255 -11.85 -29.91 28.05
CA ARG A 255 -11.82 -30.42 26.67
C ARG A 255 -12.00 -29.30 25.64
N TYR A 256 -12.95 -28.41 25.87
CA TYR A 256 -13.24 -27.32 24.95
C TYR A 256 -12.23 -26.17 25.06
N LEU A 257 -11.68 -25.92 26.25
CA LEU A 257 -10.55 -24.99 26.39
C LEU A 257 -9.28 -25.54 25.73
N GLY A 258 -9.03 -26.85 25.86
CA GLY A 258 -7.97 -27.55 25.15
C GLY A 258 -8.14 -27.50 23.63
N LEU A 259 -9.38 -27.65 23.13
CA LEU A 259 -9.68 -27.48 21.70
C LEU A 259 -9.40 -26.05 21.22
N ALA A 260 -9.82 -25.03 21.97
CA ALA A 260 -9.54 -23.63 21.62
C ALA A 260 -8.02 -23.35 21.61
N LEU A 261 -7.28 -23.89 22.58
CA LEU A 261 -5.83 -23.78 22.62
C LEU A 261 -5.16 -24.53 21.47
N ALA A 262 -5.64 -25.73 21.13
CA ALA A 262 -5.14 -26.51 20.01
C ALA A 262 -5.37 -25.79 18.67
N LEU A 263 -6.52 -25.13 18.49
CA LEU A 263 -6.78 -24.29 17.32
C LEU A 263 -5.83 -23.10 17.25
N PHE A 264 -5.56 -22.43 18.38
CA PHE A 264 -4.60 -21.33 18.43
C PHE A 264 -3.17 -21.78 18.10
N ILE A 265 -2.71 -22.88 18.70
CA ILE A 265 -1.40 -23.48 18.41
C ILE A 265 -1.34 -23.93 16.94
N GLY A 266 -2.41 -24.54 16.42
CA GLY A 266 -2.50 -24.95 15.02
C GLY A 266 -2.43 -23.77 14.05
N ALA A 267 -3.08 -22.64 14.38
CA ALA A 267 -2.96 -21.41 13.59
C ALA A 267 -1.52 -20.86 13.63
N GLY A 268 -0.89 -20.79 14.80
CA GLY A 268 0.51 -20.38 14.92
C GLY A 268 1.46 -21.29 14.15
N ALA A 269 1.24 -22.60 14.20
CA ALA A 269 2.00 -23.59 13.44
C ALA A 269 1.79 -23.45 11.92
N ALA A 270 0.57 -23.15 11.46
CA ALA A 270 0.29 -22.93 10.05
C ALA A 270 1.01 -21.68 9.50
N VAL A 271 1.11 -20.62 10.30
CA VAL A 271 1.94 -19.44 9.97
C VAL A 271 3.42 -19.81 9.94
N GLY A 272 3.92 -20.49 10.98
CA GLY A 272 5.32 -20.89 11.07
C GLY A 272 5.77 -21.91 10.01
N ALA A 273 4.86 -22.77 9.55
CA ALA A 273 5.10 -23.73 8.47
C ALA A 273 4.99 -23.10 7.07
N GLY A 274 4.71 -21.80 6.95
CA GLY A 274 4.62 -21.09 5.68
C GLY A 274 3.35 -21.39 4.88
N TRP A 275 2.30 -21.96 5.48
CA TRP A 275 1.02 -22.20 4.78
C TRP A 275 0.28 -20.90 4.49
N VAL A 276 0.49 -19.88 5.33
CA VAL A 276 0.08 -18.50 5.04
C VAL A 276 1.23 -17.81 4.33
N LYS A 277 1.03 -17.47 3.05
CA LYS A 277 2.03 -16.72 2.26
C LYS A 277 2.22 -15.32 2.86
N PHE A 278 3.47 -14.86 2.94
CA PHE A 278 3.79 -13.50 3.37
C PHE A 278 4.12 -12.63 2.16
N GLN A 279 3.40 -11.52 2.02
CA GLN A 279 3.68 -10.50 1.03
C GLN A 279 3.48 -9.14 1.70
N PHE A 280 4.56 -8.58 2.23
CA PHE A 280 4.49 -7.39 3.09
C PHE A 280 3.89 -6.18 2.36
N PHE A 281 4.24 -6.01 1.09
CA PHE A 281 3.68 -5.02 0.17
C PHE A 281 2.93 -5.71 -0.98
N ALA A 282 1.60 -5.62 -0.94
CA ALA A 282 0.71 -6.14 -1.99
C ALA A 282 0.00 -4.97 -2.68
N PHE A 283 0.73 -4.29 -3.57
CA PHE A 283 0.17 -3.19 -4.36
C PHE A 283 -0.40 -3.69 -5.69
N ASP A 284 -1.43 -3.00 -6.21
CA ASP A 284 -1.83 -3.19 -7.59
C ASP A 284 -0.78 -2.50 -8.46
N PRO A 285 -0.05 -3.22 -9.33
CA PRO A 285 0.92 -2.57 -10.19
C PRO A 285 0.20 -1.53 -11.04
N ILE A 286 0.86 -0.39 -11.26
CA ILE A 286 0.33 0.59 -12.18
C ILE A 286 0.25 -0.13 -13.53
N ARG A 287 -0.89 -0.04 -14.21
CA ARG A 287 -1.08 -0.60 -15.56
C ARG A 287 -0.36 0.25 -16.62
N LEU A 288 0.90 0.56 -16.33
CA LEU A 288 1.89 1.30 -17.10
C LEU A 288 3.21 0.58 -16.88
N TYR A 289 3.88 0.20 -17.97
CA TYR A 289 5.22 -0.36 -17.91
C TYR A 289 6.07 0.26 -19.01
N TYR A 290 7.38 0.19 -18.82
CA TYR A 290 8.35 0.62 -19.80
C TYR A 290 9.07 -0.58 -20.41
N VAL A 291 9.42 -0.44 -21.67
CA VAL A 291 10.40 -1.31 -22.34
C VAL A 291 11.62 -0.44 -22.58
N ASN A 292 12.71 -0.73 -21.88
CA ASN A 292 13.97 0.00 -22.01
C ASN A 292 14.72 -0.53 -23.23
N VAL A 293 15.34 0.40 -23.96
CA VAL A 293 16.17 0.14 -25.13
C VAL A 293 17.51 0.80 -24.85
N ASP A 294 18.39 0.05 -24.19
CA ASP A 294 19.72 0.51 -23.82
C ASP A 294 20.67 0.25 -25.01
N MET A 295 20.95 1.28 -25.79
CA MET A 295 21.92 1.20 -26.86
C MET A 295 23.36 1.26 -26.32
N PRO A 296 24.35 0.78 -27.09
CA PRO A 296 25.75 1.06 -26.82
C PRO A 296 26.02 2.56 -26.73
N ALA A 297 26.99 2.95 -25.92
CA ALA A 297 27.21 4.35 -25.57
C ALA A 297 27.70 5.24 -26.73
N ASP A 298 28.09 4.64 -27.86
CA ASP A 298 28.44 5.27 -29.14
C ASP A 298 27.24 5.51 -30.09
N ALA A 299 26.03 5.06 -29.72
CA ALA A 299 24.87 5.18 -30.59
C ALA A 299 24.34 6.62 -30.67
N PRO A 300 24.16 7.20 -31.87
CA PRO A 300 23.53 8.50 -32.03
C PRO A 300 22.03 8.44 -31.73
N LEU A 301 21.47 9.59 -31.33
CA LEU A 301 20.09 9.71 -30.90
C LEU A 301 19.08 9.23 -31.95
N GLU A 302 19.34 9.50 -33.23
CA GLU A 302 18.49 9.08 -34.36
C GLU A 302 18.44 7.56 -34.49
N GLU A 303 19.57 6.88 -34.29
CA GLU A 303 19.65 5.42 -34.36
C GLU A 303 18.94 4.79 -33.16
N THR A 304 19.09 5.36 -31.96
CA THR A 304 18.33 4.96 -30.77
C THR A 304 16.83 5.12 -30.98
N LEU A 305 16.39 6.25 -31.55
CA LEU A 305 14.97 6.46 -31.87
C LEU A 305 14.45 5.46 -32.89
N ARG A 306 15.23 5.16 -33.93
CA ARG A 306 14.88 4.16 -34.95
C ARG A 306 14.71 2.78 -34.31
N GLN A 307 15.65 2.38 -33.45
CA GLN A 307 15.56 1.11 -32.73
C GLN A 307 14.36 1.07 -31.78
N ALA A 308 14.10 2.15 -31.04
CA ALA A 308 12.93 2.25 -30.16
C ALA A 308 11.61 2.12 -30.93
N GLN A 309 11.52 2.65 -32.16
CA GLN A 309 10.35 2.49 -33.03
C GLN A 309 10.16 1.06 -33.54
N VAL A 310 11.25 0.34 -33.83
CA VAL A 310 11.20 -1.09 -34.20
C VAL A 310 10.66 -1.91 -33.03
N VAL A 311 11.18 -1.67 -31.82
CA VAL A 311 10.70 -2.34 -30.60
C VAL A 311 9.24 -1.94 -30.30
N GLU A 312 8.87 -0.67 -30.47
CA GLU A 312 7.49 -0.18 -30.34
C GLU A 312 6.52 -0.95 -31.26
N ALA A 313 6.90 -1.15 -32.52
CA ALA A 313 6.10 -1.92 -33.48
C ALA A 313 5.94 -3.38 -33.04
N ARG A 314 7.01 -3.99 -32.49
CA ARG A 314 6.97 -5.34 -31.95
C ARG A 314 6.04 -5.44 -30.75
N VAL A 315 6.18 -4.55 -29.77
CA VAL A 315 5.30 -4.45 -28.59
C VAL A 315 3.84 -4.29 -29.02
N ARG A 316 3.56 -3.41 -30.00
CA ARG A 316 2.21 -3.21 -30.52
C ARG A 316 1.62 -4.48 -31.16
N SER A 317 2.43 -5.30 -31.81
CA SER A 317 1.97 -6.56 -32.44
C SER A 317 1.55 -7.63 -31.43
N GLU A 318 2.10 -7.60 -30.21
CA GLU A 318 1.81 -8.57 -29.14
C GLU A 318 0.66 -8.12 -28.21
N LEU A 319 0.23 -6.85 -28.33
CA LEU A 319 -0.89 -6.29 -27.60
C LEU A 319 -2.22 -6.58 -28.32
N ARG A 320 -3.22 -7.08 -27.59
CA ARG A 320 -4.55 -7.32 -28.14
C ARG A 320 -5.31 -6.02 -28.30
N ALA A 321 -6.26 -5.97 -29.24
CA ALA A 321 -7.11 -4.82 -29.45
C ALA A 321 -7.85 -4.42 -28.16
N GLY A 322 -7.67 -3.17 -27.72
CA GLY A 322 -8.27 -2.64 -26.50
C GLY A 322 -7.49 -2.93 -25.20
N GLU A 323 -6.32 -3.57 -25.25
CA GLU A 323 -5.47 -3.73 -24.06
C GLU A 323 -4.71 -2.44 -23.72
N ALA A 324 -4.14 -1.76 -24.72
CA ALA A 324 -3.38 -0.52 -24.53
C ALA A 324 -4.21 0.73 -24.84
N ARG A 325 -4.04 1.78 -24.02
CA ARG A 325 -4.56 3.13 -24.31
C ARG A 325 -3.56 3.95 -25.13
N SER A 326 -2.26 3.77 -24.89
CA SER A 326 -1.20 4.46 -25.64
C SER A 326 0.11 3.66 -25.59
N VAL A 327 0.86 3.76 -26.69
CA VAL A 327 2.23 3.25 -26.81
C VAL A 327 3.06 4.38 -27.42
N ILE A 328 4.11 4.81 -26.72
CA ILE A 328 4.94 5.97 -27.10
C ILE A 328 6.39 5.53 -27.09
N SER A 329 7.14 5.85 -28.15
CA SER A 329 8.60 5.70 -28.17
C SER A 329 9.30 7.02 -27.84
N LEU A 330 10.32 6.91 -27.00
CA LEU A 330 11.19 7.97 -26.53
C LEU A 330 12.64 7.60 -26.84
N ALA A 331 13.46 8.62 -27.09
CA ALA A 331 14.90 8.50 -27.26
C ALA A 331 15.54 9.73 -26.61
N GLY A 332 16.76 9.56 -26.08
CA GLY A 332 17.46 10.59 -25.32
C GLY A 332 17.13 10.60 -23.83
N VAL A 333 16.15 9.78 -23.41
CA VAL A 333 15.63 9.74 -22.03
C VAL A 333 15.11 8.36 -21.68
N GLN A 334 15.38 7.92 -20.45
CA GLN A 334 14.87 6.68 -19.87
C GLN A 334 14.46 6.91 -18.42
N PHE A 335 13.19 6.64 -18.12
CA PHE A 335 12.64 6.70 -16.77
C PHE A 335 12.93 5.40 -16.03
N THR A 336 13.60 5.45 -14.88
CA THR A 336 13.75 4.30 -13.98
C THR A 336 12.80 4.45 -12.78
N GLU A 337 12.85 3.51 -11.83
CA GLU A 337 12.07 3.60 -10.58
C GLU A 337 12.47 4.79 -9.70
N THR A 338 13.73 5.23 -9.79
CA THR A 338 14.33 6.18 -8.84
C THR A 338 14.84 7.46 -9.50
N GLU A 339 15.16 7.43 -10.79
CA GLU A 339 15.78 8.56 -11.48
C GLU A 339 15.40 8.60 -12.97
N VAL A 340 15.79 9.69 -13.62
CA VAL A 340 15.65 9.87 -15.07
C VAL A 340 17.05 9.92 -15.65
N LEU A 341 17.36 8.98 -16.55
CA LEU A 341 18.61 8.94 -17.27
C LEU A 341 18.47 9.73 -18.58
N TYR A 342 19.46 10.56 -18.88
CA TYR A 342 19.54 11.34 -20.10
C TYR A 342 20.78 10.92 -20.90
N GLY A 343 20.63 10.80 -22.21
CA GLY A 343 21.72 10.42 -23.09
C GLY A 343 21.21 9.78 -24.38
N ASP A 344 21.97 9.98 -25.46
CA ASP A 344 21.62 9.54 -26.82
C ASP A 344 21.40 8.03 -26.91
N GLN A 345 22.08 7.25 -26.06
CA GLN A 345 21.97 5.80 -26.01
C GLN A 345 20.68 5.29 -25.36
N TYR A 346 19.93 6.14 -24.66
CA TYR A 346 18.75 5.71 -23.92
C TYR A 346 17.49 5.85 -24.76
N GLY A 347 16.85 4.72 -25.06
CA GLY A 347 15.52 4.65 -25.66
C GLY A 347 14.53 4.01 -24.69
N GLN A 348 13.26 4.41 -24.78
CA GLN A 348 12.23 3.81 -23.93
C GLN A 348 10.87 3.81 -24.61
N ILE A 349 10.14 2.70 -24.49
CA ILE A 349 8.74 2.61 -24.91
C ILE A 349 7.85 2.67 -23.68
N ALA A 350 7.02 3.70 -23.59
CA ALA A 350 5.99 3.82 -22.57
C ALA A 350 4.70 3.15 -23.02
N VAL A 351 4.35 2.03 -22.37
CA VAL A 351 3.13 1.27 -22.67
C VAL A 351 2.12 1.50 -21.57
N SER A 352 1.11 2.29 -21.88
CA SER A 352 -0.03 2.49 -21.00
C SER A 352 -1.16 1.54 -21.34
N LEU A 353 -1.59 0.74 -20.36
CA LEU A 353 -2.69 -0.19 -20.51
C LEU A 353 -4.02 0.40 -20.03
N ASN A 354 -5.11 -0.12 -20.58
CA ASN A 354 -6.45 0.16 -20.07
C ASN A 354 -6.63 -0.48 -18.68
N PRO A 355 -7.51 0.08 -17.83
CA PRO A 355 -7.78 -0.51 -16.53
C PRO A 355 -8.31 -1.94 -16.64
N ALA A 356 -7.90 -2.80 -15.71
CA ALA A 356 -8.24 -4.22 -15.73
C ALA A 356 -9.76 -4.42 -15.65
N LYS A 357 -10.30 -5.22 -16.58
CA LYS A 357 -11.68 -5.74 -16.53
C LYS A 357 -11.66 -7.26 -16.35
N PRO A 358 -12.72 -7.88 -15.81
CA PRO A 358 -12.83 -9.33 -15.73
C PRO A 358 -12.58 -9.98 -17.10
N GLY A 359 -11.66 -10.94 -17.17
CA GLY A 359 -11.27 -11.62 -18.42
C GLY A 359 -10.11 -10.96 -19.19
N MET A 360 -9.60 -9.79 -18.76
CA MET A 360 -8.36 -9.24 -19.30
C MET A 360 -7.13 -9.88 -18.63
N ARG A 361 -6.02 -9.93 -19.37
CA ARG A 361 -4.72 -10.37 -18.85
C ARG A 361 -4.21 -9.40 -17.76
N GLY A 362 -3.58 -9.95 -16.73
CA GLY A 362 -2.83 -9.19 -15.74
C GLY A 362 -1.58 -8.56 -16.37
N LEU A 363 -1.00 -7.53 -15.73
CA LEU A 363 0.21 -6.88 -16.24
C LEU A 363 1.36 -7.89 -16.42
N ASP A 364 1.58 -8.74 -15.41
CA ASP A 364 2.65 -9.74 -15.46
C ASP A 364 2.45 -10.73 -16.60
N ALA A 365 1.23 -11.23 -16.78
CA ALA A 365 0.91 -12.12 -17.89
C ALA A 365 1.15 -11.45 -19.25
N ILE A 366 0.79 -10.17 -19.40
CA ILE A 366 1.05 -9.42 -20.64
C ILE A 366 2.54 -9.33 -20.93
N ILE A 367 3.34 -8.97 -19.92
CA ILE A 367 4.79 -8.84 -20.06
C ILE A 367 5.43 -10.19 -20.36
N GLU A 368 5.11 -11.24 -19.60
CA GLU A 368 5.67 -12.57 -19.81
C GLU A 368 5.30 -13.16 -21.18
N ASP A 369 4.06 -12.98 -21.63
CA ASP A 369 3.61 -13.47 -22.95
C ASP A 369 4.42 -12.82 -24.10
N MET A 370 4.86 -11.57 -23.95
CA MET A 370 5.63 -10.85 -24.99
C MET A 370 7.13 -10.82 -24.73
N ARG A 371 7.61 -11.26 -23.56
CA ARG A 371 8.98 -11.03 -23.09
C ARG A 371 10.01 -11.56 -24.08
N GLU A 372 9.95 -12.85 -24.38
CA GLU A 372 10.89 -13.52 -25.30
C GLU A 372 10.89 -12.87 -26.69
N MET A 373 9.71 -12.51 -27.19
CA MET A 373 9.55 -11.93 -28.52
C MET A 373 10.02 -10.48 -28.63
N VAL A 374 9.95 -9.71 -27.55
CA VAL A 374 10.38 -8.31 -27.50
C VAL A 374 11.87 -8.22 -27.17
N THR A 375 12.39 -9.04 -26.25
CA THR A 375 13.83 -9.02 -25.91
C THR A 375 14.71 -9.59 -27.01
N SER A 376 14.18 -10.49 -27.85
CA SER A 376 14.88 -11.01 -29.04
C SER A 376 14.81 -10.10 -30.27
N THR A 377 14.29 -8.88 -30.14
CA THR A 377 14.21 -7.93 -31.28
C THR A 377 15.61 -7.65 -31.81
N PRO A 378 15.89 -7.85 -33.11
CA PRO A 378 17.22 -7.62 -33.67
C PRO A 378 17.70 -6.18 -33.48
N GLY A 379 18.95 -6.02 -33.07
CA GLY A 379 19.61 -4.72 -32.92
C GLY A 379 20.83 -4.79 -32.02
N ARG A 380 21.55 -3.66 -31.91
CA ARG A 380 22.67 -3.51 -30.97
C ARG A 380 22.20 -3.23 -29.53
N ALA A 381 20.91 -3.01 -29.31
CA ALA A 381 20.34 -2.65 -28.01
C ALA A 381 20.19 -3.84 -27.07
N THR A 382 20.39 -3.60 -25.78
CA THR A 382 19.88 -4.46 -24.72
C THR A 382 18.46 -4.04 -24.39
N ILE A 383 17.52 -4.99 -24.41
CA ILE A 383 16.10 -4.71 -24.18
C ILE A 383 15.69 -5.32 -22.85
N SER A 384 15.07 -4.51 -21.99
CA SER A 384 14.57 -4.94 -20.68
C SER A 384 13.18 -4.37 -20.39
N PHE A 385 12.46 -5.00 -19.46
CA PHE A 385 11.16 -4.52 -19.01
C PHE A 385 11.30 -3.85 -17.64
N LEU A 386 10.59 -2.74 -17.46
CA LEU A 386 10.46 -2.07 -16.18
C LEU A 386 8.98 -1.94 -15.82
N LYS A 387 8.58 -2.58 -14.72
CA LYS A 387 7.23 -2.47 -14.16
C LYS A 387 7.20 -1.31 -13.19
N LEU A 388 6.15 -0.50 -13.25
CA LEU A 388 5.94 0.54 -12.25
C LEU A 388 5.10 0.01 -11.09
N SER A 389 5.69 0.00 -9.91
CA SER A 389 4.98 -0.26 -8.66
C SER A 389 4.19 0.97 -8.23
N GLY A 390 2.97 0.74 -7.73
CA GLY A 390 2.09 1.79 -7.23
C GLY A 390 2.33 2.06 -5.74
N GLY A 391 2.62 3.32 -5.39
CA GLY A 391 2.84 3.73 -4.00
C GLY A 391 4.26 3.42 -3.50
N PRO A 392 4.66 3.96 -2.33
CA PRO A 392 5.96 3.65 -1.77
C PRO A 392 5.90 2.39 -0.88
N PRO A 393 6.97 1.58 -0.79
CA PRO A 393 8.29 1.78 -1.42
C PRO A 393 8.31 1.55 -2.93
N THR A 394 9.17 2.31 -3.62
CA THR A 394 9.43 2.15 -5.06
C THR A 394 10.59 1.21 -5.35
N ALA A 395 11.37 0.83 -4.33
CA ALA A 395 12.50 -0.08 -4.50
C ALA A 395 12.01 -1.53 -4.69
N LYS A 396 12.78 -2.30 -5.45
CA LYS A 396 12.53 -3.73 -5.65
C LYS A 396 12.63 -4.56 -4.36
N PRO A 397 12.01 -5.75 -4.31
CA PRO A 397 12.12 -6.66 -3.16
C PRO A 397 13.57 -6.98 -2.77
N ILE A 398 14.46 -7.12 -3.76
CA ILE A 398 15.90 -7.20 -3.52
C ILE A 398 16.52 -5.94 -4.13
N SER A 399 17.04 -5.08 -3.27
CA SER A 399 17.80 -3.88 -3.65
C SER A 399 18.93 -3.73 -2.65
N VAL A 400 20.12 -4.19 -3.02
CA VAL A 400 21.29 -4.21 -2.13
C VAL A 400 22.41 -3.36 -2.71
N LYS A 401 22.87 -2.39 -1.91
CA LYS A 401 23.96 -1.49 -2.26
C LYS A 401 25.26 -2.09 -1.75
N VAL A 402 26.11 -2.53 -2.67
CA VAL A 402 27.48 -2.95 -2.40
C VAL A 402 28.33 -1.68 -2.34
N ARG A 403 29.05 -1.46 -1.24
CA ARG A 403 29.88 -0.27 -1.04
C ARG A 403 31.33 -0.64 -0.83
N ALA A 404 32.22 0.00 -1.58
CA ALA A 404 33.67 -0.11 -1.42
C ALA A 404 34.35 1.07 -2.12
N ASP A 405 35.53 1.47 -1.65
CA ASP A 405 36.26 2.61 -2.23
C ASP A 405 37.12 2.18 -3.43
N ASP A 406 37.65 0.96 -3.38
CA ASP A 406 38.38 0.34 -4.49
C ASP A 406 37.41 -0.17 -5.56
N ARG A 407 37.66 0.19 -6.83
CA ARG A 407 36.78 -0.14 -7.95
C ARG A 407 36.81 -1.64 -8.29
N GLN A 408 37.98 -2.27 -8.23
CA GLN A 408 38.11 -3.68 -8.60
C GLN A 408 37.43 -4.55 -7.55
N GLU A 409 37.64 -4.24 -6.27
CA GLU A 409 36.97 -4.89 -5.15
C GLU A 409 35.45 -4.66 -5.22
N LEU A 410 35.00 -3.42 -5.50
CA LEU A 410 33.58 -3.08 -5.63
C LEU A 410 32.88 -3.89 -6.72
N ARG A 411 33.46 -3.95 -7.93
CA ARG A 411 32.88 -4.70 -9.06
C ARG A 411 32.86 -6.20 -8.77
N ALA A 412 33.98 -6.75 -8.26
CA ALA A 412 34.06 -8.17 -7.93
C ALA A 412 33.09 -8.58 -6.81
N ALA A 413 32.88 -7.71 -5.82
CA ALA A 413 31.88 -7.91 -4.78
C ALA A 413 30.45 -7.84 -5.34
N ALA A 414 30.15 -6.88 -6.22
CA ALA A 414 28.85 -6.77 -6.90
C ALA A 414 28.53 -8.01 -7.75
N ASP A 415 29.50 -8.53 -8.49
CA ASP A 415 29.32 -9.76 -9.30
C ASP A 415 29.08 -11.00 -8.41
N ALA A 416 29.74 -11.07 -7.26
CA ALA A 416 29.50 -12.12 -6.28
C ALA A 416 28.07 -12.02 -5.68
N VAL A 417 27.62 -10.83 -5.32
CA VAL A 417 26.25 -10.57 -4.85
C VAL A 417 25.24 -10.93 -5.94
N LYS A 418 25.45 -10.51 -7.18
CA LYS A 418 24.61 -10.85 -8.33
C LYS A 418 24.49 -12.36 -8.53
N THR A 419 25.59 -13.09 -8.36
CA THR A 419 25.61 -14.56 -8.43
C THR A 419 24.83 -15.21 -7.30
N ILE A 420 24.93 -14.69 -6.07
CA ILE A 420 24.13 -15.16 -4.93
C ILE A 420 22.65 -14.93 -5.20
N VAL A 421 22.27 -13.70 -5.56
CA VAL A 421 20.87 -13.32 -5.83
C VAL A 421 20.26 -14.19 -6.93
N SER A 422 21.03 -14.47 -8.00
CA SER A 422 20.57 -15.33 -9.10
C SER A 422 20.28 -16.78 -8.70
N ARG A 423 20.77 -17.25 -7.54
CA ARG A 423 20.52 -18.60 -7.01
C ARG A 423 19.35 -18.64 -6.03
N ILE A 424 18.88 -17.49 -5.55
CA ILE A 424 17.77 -17.42 -4.61
C ILE A 424 16.50 -17.88 -5.33
N PRO A 425 15.74 -18.84 -4.78
CA PRO A 425 14.48 -19.28 -5.35
C PRO A 425 13.52 -18.10 -5.56
N GLY A 426 13.01 -17.95 -6.78
CA GLY A 426 12.07 -16.89 -7.15
C GLY A 426 12.70 -15.57 -7.58
N ALA A 427 14.02 -15.39 -7.53
CA ALA A 427 14.68 -14.19 -8.04
C ALA A 427 14.56 -14.10 -9.57
N ARG A 428 14.22 -12.92 -10.09
CA ARG A 428 14.04 -12.62 -11.52
C ARG A 428 14.67 -11.28 -11.87
N ASP A 429 15.01 -11.11 -13.15
CA ASP A 429 15.49 -9.84 -13.71
C ASP A 429 16.65 -9.23 -12.87
N VAL A 430 17.63 -10.06 -12.48
CA VAL A 430 18.76 -9.65 -11.63
C VAL A 430 19.73 -8.77 -12.42
N VAL A 431 19.79 -7.50 -12.06
CA VAL A 431 20.60 -6.47 -12.72
C VAL A 431 21.42 -5.69 -11.72
N ASP A 432 22.44 -5.01 -12.21
CA ASP A 432 23.20 -4.03 -11.44
C ASP A 432 23.20 -2.70 -12.19
N ASN A 433 23.40 -1.59 -11.46
CA ASN A 433 23.30 -0.24 -12.01
C ASN A 433 24.66 0.39 -12.39
N ASP A 434 25.69 -0.44 -12.54
CA ASP A 434 27.02 -0.02 -12.97
C ASP A 434 27.10 -0.09 -14.50
N ILE A 435 27.04 1.09 -15.11
CA ILE A 435 26.99 1.26 -16.57
C ILE A 435 28.40 1.56 -17.06
N THR A 436 28.88 0.76 -18.01
CA THR A 436 30.15 1.04 -18.70
C THR A 436 30.06 2.37 -19.44
N GLY A 437 31.11 3.18 -19.35
CA GLY A 437 31.12 4.46 -20.05
C GLY A 437 31.39 4.33 -21.54
N ARG A 438 31.66 5.47 -22.16
CA ARG A 438 32.01 5.59 -23.57
C ARG A 438 33.51 5.37 -23.77
N ALA A 439 33.88 4.93 -24.96
CA ALA A 439 35.25 5.10 -25.43
C ALA A 439 35.61 6.59 -25.31
N GLU A 440 36.71 6.88 -24.62
CA GLU A 440 37.20 8.22 -24.34
C GLU A 440 38.59 8.38 -24.96
N LEU A 441 38.77 9.52 -25.62
CA LEU A 441 40.08 9.97 -26.05
C LEU A 441 40.49 11.16 -25.19
N SER A 442 41.40 10.93 -24.25
CA SER A 442 41.96 11.99 -23.41
C SER A 442 43.12 12.66 -24.15
N LEU A 443 42.92 13.92 -24.56
CA LEU A 443 43.97 14.76 -25.14
C LEU A 443 44.61 15.62 -24.05
N LYS A 444 45.85 15.30 -23.66
CA LYS A 444 46.64 16.12 -22.72
C LYS A 444 47.61 16.98 -23.51
N VAL A 445 47.68 18.28 -23.20
CA VAL A 445 48.66 19.17 -23.84
C VAL A 445 50.07 18.78 -23.39
N ASP A 446 50.94 18.47 -24.36
CA ASP A 446 52.37 18.31 -24.09
C ASP A 446 53.00 19.69 -23.91
N VAL A 447 53.18 20.08 -22.64
CA VAL A 447 53.73 21.38 -22.26
C VAL A 447 55.14 21.60 -22.82
N ASN A 448 55.94 20.53 -22.97
CA ASN A 448 57.30 20.63 -23.49
C ASN A 448 57.28 20.80 -25.01
N ALA A 449 56.47 20.00 -25.72
CA ALA A 449 56.31 20.13 -27.17
C ALA A 449 55.75 21.50 -27.56
N ALA A 450 54.72 21.98 -26.85
CA ALA A 450 54.14 23.31 -27.06
C ALA A 450 55.18 24.43 -26.88
N ARG A 451 55.96 24.41 -25.78
CA ARG A 451 57.01 25.40 -25.54
C ARG A 451 58.13 25.36 -26.56
N ASN A 452 58.56 24.16 -26.97
CA ASN A 452 59.58 23.99 -28.01
C ASN A 452 59.12 24.51 -29.37
N ALA A 453 57.81 24.41 -29.65
CA ALA A 453 57.16 24.98 -30.82
C ALA A 453 56.90 26.50 -30.70
N GLY A 454 57.19 27.12 -29.54
CA GLY A 454 56.96 28.54 -29.28
C GLY A 454 55.50 28.89 -28.99
N LEU A 455 54.65 27.91 -28.70
CA LEU A 455 53.23 28.08 -28.42
C LEU A 455 52.95 28.08 -26.90
N ASP A 456 51.98 28.90 -26.48
CA ASP A 456 51.44 28.85 -25.13
C ASP A 456 50.53 27.60 -24.98
N PRO A 457 50.69 26.78 -23.93
CA PRO A 457 49.84 25.61 -23.71
C PRO A 457 48.34 25.95 -23.62
N GLY A 458 47.99 27.14 -23.12
CA GLY A 458 46.61 27.62 -23.08
C GLY A 458 46.05 27.86 -24.48
N LEU A 459 46.86 28.41 -25.39
CA LEU A 459 46.49 28.55 -26.81
C LEU A 459 46.29 27.18 -27.48
N VAL A 460 47.14 26.19 -27.19
CA VAL A 460 46.97 24.81 -27.72
C VAL A 460 45.65 24.21 -27.25
N ALA A 461 45.32 24.35 -25.96
CA ALA A 461 44.04 23.90 -25.42
C ALA A 461 42.84 24.63 -26.07
N GLN A 462 42.95 25.94 -26.30
CA GLN A 462 41.93 26.73 -27.00
C GLN A 462 41.77 26.26 -28.45
N LEU A 463 42.86 25.96 -29.16
CA LEU A 463 42.82 25.43 -30.52
C LEU A 463 42.08 24.10 -30.57
N VAL A 464 42.37 23.14 -29.68
CA VAL A 464 41.62 21.88 -29.58
C VAL A 464 40.13 22.15 -29.37
N ARG A 465 39.80 23.08 -28.46
CA ARG A 465 38.41 23.46 -28.19
C ARG A 465 37.71 24.02 -29.42
N LEU A 466 38.38 24.89 -30.18
CA LEU A 466 37.84 25.50 -31.40
C LEU A 466 37.58 24.49 -32.52
N HIS A 467 38.35 23.39 -32.58
CA HIS A 467 38.16 22.33 -33.59
C HIS A 467 37.01 21.38 -33.22
N LEU A 468 36.73 21.16 -31.94
CA LEU A 468 35.71 20.22 -31.45
C LEU A 468 34.39 20.90 -31.08
N ASP A 469 34.36 21.61 -29.96
CA ASP A 469 33.14 22.18 -29.37
C ASP A 469 32.87 23.60 -29.86
N GLY A 470 33.92 24.33 -30.22
CA GLY A 470 33.90 25.77 -30.44
C GLY A 470 34.01 26.58 -29.13
N GLU A 471 34.12 27.89 -29.28
CA GLU A 471 34.22 28.83 -28.17
C GLU A 471 33.04 29.81 -28.23
N VAL A 472 32.31 29.94 -27.11
CA VAL A 472 31.26 30.95 -26.97
C VAL A 472 31.93 32.30 -26.73
N VAL A 473 31.87 33.18 -27.72
CA VAL A 473 32.55 34.49 -27.68
C VAL A 473 31.63 35.63 -27.25
N ALA A 474 30.31 35.44 -27.38
CA ALA A 474 29.31 36.42 -26.98
C ALA A 474 27.93 35.78 -26.78
N ASP A 475 27.08 36.47 -26.03
CA ASP A 475 25.65 36.19 -25.96
C ASP A 475 24.89 37.25 -26.75
N LEU A 476 23.96 36.82 -27.61
CA LEU A 476 23.07 37.67 -28.38
C LEU A 476 21.63 37.54 -27.85
N ARG A 477 20.77 38.47 -28.26
CA ARG A 477 19.32 38.28 -28.18
C ARG A 477 18.75 38.14 -29.58
N ASP A 478 18.09 37.02 -29.86
CA ASP A 478 17.34 36.79 -31.08
C ASP A 478 15.89 36.42 -30.73
N GLN A 479 14.92 37.10 -31.34
CA GLN A 479 13.48 36.95 -31.06
C GLN A 479 13.08 37.02 -29.57
N GLY A 480 13.88 37.73 -28.76
CA GLY A 480 13.66 37.85 -27.31
C GLY A 480 14.28 36.72 -26.48
N GLU A 481 14.83 35.69 -27.12
CA GLU A 481 15.59 34.61 -26.48
C GLU A 481 17.08 34.94 -26.46
N LYS A 482 17.78 34.47 -25.41
CA LYS A 482 19.22 34.56 -25.30
C LYS A 482 19.84 33.44 -26.15
N VAL A 483 20.69 33.79 -27.11
CA VAL A 483 21.38 32.81 -27.98
C VAL A 483 22.89 32.97 -27.86
N GLU A 484 23.61 31.86 -27.79
CA GLU A 484 25.08 31.86 -27.68
C GLU A 484 25.72 31.99 -29.07
N LEU A 485 26.60 32.99 -29.26
CA LEU A 485 27.43 33.12 -30.45
C LEU A 485 28.70 32.30 -30.26
N ARG A 486 28.80 31.21 -31.03
CA ARG A 486 29.90 30.26 -30.96
C ARG A 486 30.78 30.31 -32.20
N VAL A 487 32.08 30.51 -32.00
CA VAL A 487 33.11 30.43 -33.04
C VAL A 487 33.69 29.03 -33.04
N ARG A 488 33.78 28.40 -34.21
CA ARG A 488 34.37 27.07 -34.39
C ARG A 488 35.17 27.05 -35.67
N ALA A 489 36.14 26.14 -35.75
CA ALA A 489 36.82 25.83 -37.01
C ALA A 489 35.78 25.42 -38.07
N ALA A 490 36.13 25.62 -39.36
CA ALA A 490 35.23 25.25 -40.44
C ALA A 490 34.85 23.77 -40.33
N PRO A 491 33.56 23.42 -40.34
CA PRO A 491 33.11 22.06 -40.09
C PRO A 491 33.67 21.13 -41.17
N ARG A 492 34.55 20.21 -40.77
CA ARG A 492 34.98 19.07 -41.56
C ARG A 492 34.31 17.83 -40.98
N THR A 493 33.91 16.91 -41.84
CA THR A 493 33.45 15.59 -41.40
C THR A 493 34.67 14.83 -40.91
N VAL A 494 35.01 14.99 -39.64
CA VAL A 494 36.09 14.22 -38.99
C VAL A 494 35.54 12.81 -38.76
N VAL A 495 35.87 11.87 -39.64
CA VAL A 495 35.41 10.48 -39.53
C VAL A 495 36.28 9.73 -38.53
N ARG A 496 37.54 10.15 -38.37
CA ARG A 496 38.53 9.52 -37.50
C ARG A 496 39.32 10.55 -36.74
N VAL A 497 39.67 10.23 -35.50
CA VAL A 497 40.40 11.11 -34.58
C VAL A 497 41.75 11.53 -35.15
N GLU A 498 42.43 10.64 -35.88
CA GLU A 498 43.76 10.92 -36.44
C GLU A 498 43.73 12.09 -37.43
N GLU A 499 42.61 12.28 -38.13
CA GLU A 499 42.45 13.41 -39.07
C GLU A 499 42.42 14.77 -38.36
N LEU A 500 42.00 14.79 -37.09
CA LEU A 500 42.10 15.97 -36.23
C LEU A 500 43.53 16.18 -35.72
N LEU A 501 44.25 15.09 -35.40
CA LEU A 501 45.63 15.17 -34.91
C LEU A 501 46.60 15.60 -36.03
N ASP A 502 46.29 15.27 -37.28
CA ASP A 502 47.08 15.66 -38.45
C ASP A 502 46.76 17.09 -38.94
N ASP A 503 45.89 17.85 -38.26
CA ASP A 503 45.55 19.21 -38.69
C ASP A 503 46.75 20.17 -38.50
N PRO A 504 47.14 20.92 -39.55
CA PRO A 504 48.31 21.79 -39.51
C PRO A 504 48.03 23.07 -38.73
N ILE A 505 48.85 23.34 -37.72
CA ILE A 505 48.87 24.52 -36.87
C ILE A 505 50.05 25.41 -37.26
N ALA A 506 49.77 26.69 -37.50
CA ALA A 506 50.80 27.68 -37.79
C ALA A 506 51.63 28.00 -36.53
N LEU A 507 52.95 27.97 -36.66
CA LEU A 507 53.88 28.32 -35.61
C LEU A 507 54.23 29.82 -35.65
N PRO A 508 54.52 30.46 -34.51
CA PRO A 508 55.00 31.84 -34.47
C PRO A 508 56.31 32.06 -35.24
N SER A 509 57.10 31.00 -35.45
CA SER A 509 58.33 30.99 -36.25
C SER A 509 58.10 31.03 -37.76
N GLY A 510 56.85 30.95 -38.23
CA GLY A 510 56.49 30.91 -39.65
C GLY A 510 56.45 29.50 -40.27
N GLY A 511 56.72 28.46 -39.47
CA GLY A 511 56.55 27.06 -39.86
C GLY A 511 55.13 26.53 -39.60
N ILE A 512 54.95 25.23 -39.84
CA ILE A 512 53.73 24.47 -39.49
C ILE A 512 54.10 23.28 -38.61
N THR A 513 53.20 22.88 -37.73
CA THR A 513 53.27 21.64 -36.96
C THR A 513 51.90 20.98 -36.95
N ASP A 514 51.82 19.67 -36.72
CA ASP A 514 50.53 18.98 -36.62
C ASP A 514 50.01 19.11 -35.19
N LEU A 515 48.68 19.21 -35.03
CA LEU A 515 48.05 19.34 -33.72
C LEU A 515 48.44 18.20 -32.77
N GLY A 516 48.55 16.97 -33.28
CA GLY A 516 48.95 15.78 -32.57
C GLY A 516 50.39 15.82 -32.06
N ALA A 517 51.29 16.58 -32.68
CA ALA A 517 52.65 16.75 -32.18
C ALA A 517 52.71 17.58 -30.87
N LEU A 518 51.63 18.31 -30.56
CA LEU A 518 51.49 19.14 -29.36
C LEU A 518 50.66 18.47 -28.26
N LEU A 519 50.16 17.26 -28.51
CA LEU A 519 49.22 16.56 -27.64
C LEU A 519 49.71 15.14 -27.34
N ILE A 520 49.38 14.66 -26.15
CA ILE A 520 49.47 13.25 -25.78
C ILE A 520 48.04 12.71 -25.80
N ALA A 521 47.77 11.87 -26.78
CA ALA A 521 46.49 11.18 -26.93
C ALA A 521 46.53 9.85 -26.16
N GLU A 522 45.60 9.67 -25.21
CA GLU A 522 45.39 8.42 -24.48
C GLU A 522 43.98 7.92 -24.77
N GLU A 523 43.87 6.73 -25.38
CA GLU A 523 42.59 6.03 -25.53
C GLU A 523 42.27 5.25 -24.26
N GLY A 524 41.01 5.32 -23.83
CA GLY A 524 40.53 4.58 -22.69
C GLY A 524 39.01 4.42 -22.70
N GLU A 525 38.47 3.84 -21.64
CA GLU A 525 37.04 3.84 -21.38
C GLU A 525 36.75 4.82 -20.24
N SER A 526 35.88 5.79 -20.51
CA SER A 526 35.32 6.63 -19.46
C SER A 526 34.47 5.82 -18.49
N LEU A 527 34.23 6.37 -17.30
CA LEU A 527 33.21 5.86 -16.39
C LEU A 527 31.86 6.46 -16.79
N GLY A 528 30.85 5.61 -16.99
CA GLY A 528 29.51 6.06 -17.37
C GLY A 528 28.87 6.87 -16.24
N LEU A 529 28.76 6.26 -15.05
CA LEU A 529 28.19 6.91 -13.88
C LEU A 529 28.88 6.43 -12.61
N ILE A 530 29.36 7.35 -11.76
CA ILE A 530 29.93 7.00 -10.45
C ILE A 530 28.89 7.29 -9.37
N ARG A 531 28.23 6.24 -8.90
CA ARG A 531 27.21 6.34 -7.85
C ARG A 531 27.86 6.30 -6.47
N HIS A 532 27.33 7.12 -5.57
CA HIS A 532 27.75 7.15 -4.17
C HIS A 532 26.54 6.95 -3.26
N TRP A 533 26.72 6.17 -2.20
CA TRP A 533 25.76 6.02 -1.12
C TRP A 533 26.47 6.27 0.21
N ASN A 534 25.97 7.25 0.98
CA ASN A 534 26.61 7.69 2.22
C ASN A 534 28.11 8.00 2.05
N LEU A 535 28.44 8.77 1.01
CA LEU A 535 29.81 9.22 0.65
C LEU A 535 30.79 8.12 0.22
N ARG A 536 30.37 6.85 0.14
CA ARG A 536 31.17 5.76 -0.44
C ARG A 536 30.66 5.40 -1.82
N ARG A 537 31.54 4.96 -2.73
CA ARG A 537 31.11 4.45 -4.04
C ARG A 537 30.25 3.21 -3.85
N ALA A 538 29.19 3.09 -4.65
CA ALA A 538 28.22 2.02 -4.50
C ALA A 538 27.75 1.47 -5.86
N ILE A 539 27.64 0.14 -5.94
CA ILE A 539 26.90 -0.55 -7.01
C ILE A 539 25.67 -1.17 -6.38
N THR A 540 24.49 -0.86 -6.92
CA THR A 540 23.22 -1.45 -6.45
C THR A 540 22.90 -2.65 -7.30
N VAL A 541 22.70 -3.80 -6.65
CA VAL A 541 22.19 -5.02 -7.27
C VAL A 541 20.71 -5.11 -6.95
N GLU A 542 19.90 -5.21 -7.98
CA GLU A 542 18.45 -5.19 -7.90
C GLU A 542 17.87 -6.46 -8.54
N ALA A 543 16.81 -7.00 -7.93
CA ALA A 543 16.09 -8.13 -8.50
C ALA A 543 14.61 -8.11 -8.07
N ASP A 544 13.76 -8.55 -9.00
CA ASP A 544 12.37 -8.85 -8.72
C ASP A 544 12.26 -10.23 -8.05
N LEU A 545 11.19 -10.45 -7.29
CA LEU A 545 10.96 -11.69 -6.56
C LEU A 545 9.58 -12.27 -6.88
N ASP A 546 9.54 -13.55 -7.17
CA ASP A 546 8.29 -14.30 -7.32
C ASP A 546 7.66 -14.56 -5.92
N PRO A 547 6.52 -13.91 -5.61
CA PRO A 547 5.89 -14.00 -4.30
C PRO A 547 5.30 -15.40 -4.02
N GLU A 548 5.22 -16.28 -5.02
CA GLU A 548 4.78 -17.66 -4.82
C GLU A 548 5.88 -18.59 -4.30
N LEU A 549 7.14 -18.28 -4.63
CA LEU A 549 8.30 -19.11 -4.31
C LEU A 549 9.04 -18.61 -3.07
N ASN A 550 9.12 -17.30 -2.88
CA ASN A 550 9.86 -16.69 -1.78
C ASN A 550 9.28 -15.31 -1.39
N ASN A 551 9.75 -14.74 -0.28
CA ASN A 551 9.33 -13.40 0.17
C ASN A 551 10.55 -12.50 0.45
N THR A 552 10.32 -11.19 0.44
CA THR A 552 11.35 -10.13 0.62
C THR A 552 12.24 -10.39 1.84
N LEU A 553 11.65 -10.71 3.00
CA LEU A 553 12.39 -10.88 4.25
C LEU A 553 13.25 -12.15 4.24
N SER A 554 12.71 -13.27 3.75
CA SER A 554 13.42 -14.54 3.63
C SER A 554 14.57 -14.46 2.63
N ALA A 555 14.32 -13.91 1.44
CA ALA A 555 15.32 -13.75 0.38
C ALA A 555 16.51 -12.88 0.82
N ASN A 556 16.25 -11.74 1.47
CA ASN A 556 17.32 -10.87 1.95
C ASN A 556 18.10 -11.48 3.14
N ASN A 557 17.44 -12.25 4.00
CA ASN A 557 18.13 -13.00 5.07
C ASN A 557 19.03 -14.10 4.50
N GLU A 558 18.60 -14.81 3.45
CA GLU A 558 19.42 -15.78 2.74
C GLU A 558 20.62 -15.10 2.07
N LEU A 559 20.41 -13.98 1.37
CA LEU A 559 21.49 -13.17 0.80
C LEU A 559 22.51 -12.73 1.86
N ARG A 560 22.04 -12.25 3.02
CA ARG A 560 22.92 -11.87 4.13
C ARG A 560 23.72 -13.06 4.66
N ALA A 561 23.09 -14.22 4.81
CA ALA A 561 23.75 -15.43 5.29
C ALA A 561 24.82 -15.95 4.31
N GLU A 562 24.54 -15.93 3.00
CA GLU A 562 25.52 -16.32 1.97
C GLU A 562 26.65 -15.29 1.84
N TRP A 563 26.34 -14.00 1.93
CA TRP A 563 27.36 -12.95 1.92
C TRP A 563 28.36 -13.10 3.07
N GLU A 564 27.90 -13.38 4.29
CA GLU A 564 28.78 -13.55 5.45
C GLU A 564 29.82 -14.69 5.25
N LYS A 565 29.52 -15.70 4.42
CA LYS A 565 30.49 -16.78 4.09
C LYS A 565 31.62 -16.30 3.18
N ILE A 566 31.37 -15.31 2.33
CA ILE A 566 32.33 -14.80 1.35
C ILE A 566 32.91 -13.43 1.73
N ARG A 567 32.34 -12.75 2.73
CA ARG A 567 32.72 -11.41 3.19
C ARG A 567 34.22 -11.27 3.48
N ALA A 568 34.87 -12.30 3.99
CA ALA A 568 36.31 -12.30 4.25
C ALA A 568 37.18 -12.12 2.99
N ARG A 569 36.63 -12.37 1.79
CA ARG A 569 37.33 -12.14 0.50
C ARG A 569 37.29 -10.68 0.06
N TYR A 570 36.39 -9.87 0.63
CA TYR A 570 36.15 -8.47 0.28
C TYR A 570 36.16 -7.60 1.55
N PRO A 571 37.32 -7.42 2.20
CA PRO A 571 37.40 -6.81 3.53
C PRO A 571 36.97 -5.35 3.59
N ASN A 572 37.04 -4.61 2.48
CA ASN A 572 36.65 -3.19 2.43
C ASN A 572 35.22 -3.00 1.87
N ALA A 573 34.59 -4.10 1.43
CA ALA A 573 33.24 -4.11 0.93
C ALA A 573 32.20 -4.36 2.04
N ASP A 574 31.14 -3.57 2.05
CA ASP A 574 30.00 -3.77 2.92
C ASP A 574 28.68 -3.74 2.12
N LEU A 575 27.65 -4.37 2.68
CA LEU A 575 26.31 -4.40 2.09
C LEU A 575 25.37 -3.52 2.90
N ASP A 576 24.64 -2.66 2.19
CA ASP A 576 23.55 -1.87 2.71
C ASP A 576 22.24 -2.36 2.08
N PHE A 577 21.32 -2.82 2.93
CA PHE A 577 20.03 -3.41 2.55
C PHE A 577 18.89 -2.37 2.57
N SER A 578 19.19 -1.09 2.40
CA SER A 578 18.16 -0.06 2.31
C SER A 578 17.25 -0.26 1.09
N GLY A 579 15.96 0.02 1.26
CA GLY A 579 14.92 -0.28 0.27
C GLY A 579 13.71 -0.92 0.95
N GLU A 580 13.02 -1.80 0.23
CA GLU A 580 11.77 -2.43 0.72
C GLU A 580 11.97 -3.17 2.06
N LEU A 581 13.11 -3.86 2.26
CA LEU A 581 13.40 -4.58 3.50
C LEU A 581 13.49 -3.64 4.71
N ASP A 582 14.11 -2.47 4.54
CA ASP A 582 14.25 -1.46 5.59
C ASP A 582 12.88 -0.91 5.99
N ASP A 583 12.01 -0.62 5.02
CA ASP A 583 10.63 -0.20 5.26
C ASP A 583 9.78 -1.28 5.97
N ILE A 584 10.00 -2.56 5.66
CA ILE A 584 9.35 -3.68 6.36
C ILE A 584 9.79 -3.72 7.82
N ASN A 585 11.10 -3.68 8.07
CA ASN A 585 11.65 -3.77 9.42
C ASN A 585 11.25 -2.54 10.25
N GLU A 586 11.37 -1.32 9.72
CA GLU A 586 10.92 -0.10 10.39
C GLU A 586 9.43 -0.21 10.79
N SER A 587 8.59 -0.73 9.89
CA SER A 587 7.17 -0.92 10.15
C SER A 587 6.91 -1.97 11.24
N LEU A 588 7.57 -3.14 11.18
CA LEU A 588 7.37 -4.21 12.17
C LEU A 588 7.89 -3.80 13.55
N ASP A 589 9.06 -3.16 13.61
CA ASP A 589 9.69 -2.67 14.83
C ASP A 589 8.86 -1.57 15.50
N ALA A 590 8.15 -0.75 14.71
CA ALA A 590 7.19 0.22 15.22
C ALA A 590 5.85 -0.43 15.63
N MET A 591 5.32 -1.39 14.87
CA MET A 591 4.01 -2.02 15.13
C MET A 591 3.98 -2.79 16.46
N GLY A 592 5.04 -3.53 16.79
CA GLY A 592 5.09 -4.35 18.00
C GLY A 592 4.85 -3.56 19.30
N PRO A 593 5.64 -2.51 19.59
CA PRO A 593 5.45 -1.62 20.73
C PRO A 593 4.09 -0.91 20.72
N LEU A 594 3.61 -0.45 19.55
CA LEU A 594 2.32 0.23 19.44
C LEU A 594 1.14 -0.72 19.70
N PHE A 595 1.24 -1.97 19.27
CA PHE A 595 0.28 -3.02 19.61
C PHE A 595 0.23 -3.26 21.13
N LEU A 596 1.39 -3.37 21.79
CA LEU A 596 1.47 -3.53 23.24
C LEU A 596 0.91 -2.30 23.97
N LEU A 597 1.17 -1.10 23.47
CA LEU A 597 0.58 0.13 23.99
C LEU A 597 -0.95 0.09 23.89
N GLY A 598 -1.51 -0.31 22.74
CA GLY A 598 -2.96 -0.45 22.55
C GLY A 598 -3.59 -1.48 23.48
N VAL A 599 -3.00 -2.67 23.58
CA VAL A 599 -3.44 -3.71 24.54
C VAL A 599 -3.34 -3.20 25.99
N GLY A 600 -2.30 -2.43 26.32
CA GLY A 600 -2.13 -1.78 27.61
C GLY A 600 -3.22 -0.75 27.91
N LEU A 601 -3.56 0.10 26.95
CA LEU A 601 -4.66 1.07 27.09
C LEU A 601 -6.02 0.37 27.25
N ILE A 602 -6.28 -0.68 26.46
CA ILE A 602 -7.48 -1.51 26.60
C ILE A 602 -7.52 -2.11 28.01
N TYR A 603 -6.40 -2.67 28.49
CA TYR A 603 -6.29 -3.22 29.85
C TYR A 603 -6.65 -2.18 30.91
N LEU A 604 -6.11 -0.96 30.82
CA LEU A 604 -6.39 0.12 31.78
C LEU A 604 -7.85 0.53 31.79
N ILE A 605 -8.47 0.69 30.61
CA ILE A 605 -9.89 1.02 30.48
C ILE A 605 -10.76 -0.08 31.11
N LEU A 606 -10.46 -1.34 30.81
CA LEU A 606 -11.17 -2.48 31.37
C LEU A 606 -10.96 -2.61 32.88
N ALA A 607 -9.75 -2.36 33.38
CA ALA A 607 -9.44 -2.43 34.80
C ALA A 607 -10.23 -1.37 35.58
N ALA A 608 -10.31 -0.15 35.04
CA ALA A 608 -11.12 0.94 35.59
C ALA A 608 -12.62 0.60 35.57
N GLN A 609 -13.11 0.07 34.45
CA GLN A 609 -14.52 -0.31 34.26
C GLN A 609 -14.97 -1.41 35.23
N PHE A 610 -14.22 -2.51 35.29
CA PHE A 610 -14.59 -3.69 36.08
C PHE A 610 -14.08 -3.64 37.53
N ARG A 611 -13.32 -2.60 37.89
CA ARG A 611 -12.65 -2.45 39.20
C ARG A 611 -11.91 -3.73 39.61
N SER A 612 -11.22 -4.35 38.65
CA SER A 612 -10.58 -5.65 38.80
C SER A 612 -9.35 -5.78 37.92
N TYR A 613 -8.27 -6.36 38.45
CA TYR A 613 -7.06 -6.65 37.69
C TYR A 613 -7.16 -7.94 36.86
N PHE A 614 -8.03 -8.89 37.23
CA PHE A 614 -8.10 -10.20 36.57
C PHE A 614 -9.13 -10.26 35.42
N GLN A 615 -10.22 -9.51 35.54
CA GLN A 615 -11.26 -9.50 34.49
C GLN A 615 -10.77 -8.93 33.14
N PRO A 616 -9.91 -7.90 33.10
CA PRO A 616 -9.30 -7.44 31.86
C PRO A 616 -8.52 -8.53 31.13
N PHE A 617 -7.70 -9.33 31.83
CA PHE A 617 -6.99 -10.45 31.22
C PHE A 617 -7.95 -11.48 30.60
N LEU A 618 -9.06 -11.76 31.29
CA LEU A 618 -10.09 -12.70 30.79
C LEU A 618 -10.72 -12.21 29.48
N ILE A 619 -10.92 -10.90 29.37
CA ILE A 619 -11.41 -10.25 28.15
C ILE A 619 -10.35 -10.28 27.05
N LEU A 620 -9.09 -9.99 27.38
CA LEU A 620 -7.98 -9.98 26.41
C LEU A 620 -7.65 -11.37 25.83
N VAL A 621 -8.13 -12.47 26.43
CA VAL A 621 -8.07 -13.80 25.79
C VAL A 621 -8.79 -13.83 24.43
N THR A 622 -9.74 -12.93 24.19
CA THR A 622 -10.39 -12.79 22.87
C THR A 622 -9.41 -12.41 21.76
N VAL A 623 -8.27 -11.78 22.07
CA VAL A 623 -7.26 -11.33 21.10
C VAL A 623 -6.55 -12.52 20.42
N PRO A 624 -5.96 -13.50 21.14
CA PRO A 624 -5.49 -14.75 20.54
C PRO A 624 -6.55 -15.53 19.75
N LEU A 625 -7.81 -15.51 20.20
CA LEU A 625 -8.91 -16.17 19.50
C LEU A 625 -9.24 -15.47 18.17
N ALA A 626 -9.14 -14.14 18.13
CA ALA A 626 -9.28 -13.33 16.92
C ALA A 626 -8.14 -13.57 15.94
N PHE A 627 -6.89 -13.65 16.41
CA PHE A 627 -5.75 -14.02 15.59
C PHE A 627 -5.95 -15.38 14.92
N THR A 628 -6.44 -16.39 15.67
CA THR A 628 -6.76 -17.72 15.12
C THR A 628 -7.75 -17.63 13.96
N GLY A 629 -8.78 -16.78 14.09
CA GLY A 629 -9.78 -16.54 13.05
C GLY A 629 -9.20 -15.87 11.80
N VAL A 630 -8.29 -14.91 11.98
CA VAL A 630 -7.60 -14.24 10.88
C VAL A 630 -6.76 -15.24 10.10
N THR A 631 -5.93 -16.03 10.78
CA THR A 631 -5.06 -17.03 10.14
C THR A 631 -5.87 -18.04 9.32
N LEU A 632 -6.93 -18.60 9.90
CA LEU A 632 -7.82 -19.53 9.20
C LEU A 632 -8.52 -18.85 8.01
N GLY A 633 -8.93 -17.59 8.16
CA GLY A 633 -9.54 -16.80 7.09
C GLY A 633 -8.60 -16.54 5.92
N LEU A 634 -7.35 -16.19 6.20
CA LEU A 634 -6.32 -15.98 5.17
C LEU A 634 -6.00 -17.30 4.44
N LEU A 635 -5.90 -18.42 5.18
CA LEU A 635 -5.73 -19.75 4.58
C LEU A 635 -6.89 -20.13 3.65
N VAL A 636 -8.13 -19.90 4.07
CA VAL A 636 -9.32 -20.24 3.26
C VAL A 636 -9.47 -19.30 2.06
N SER A 637 -9.14 -18.02 2.22
CA SER A 637 -9.26 -17.03 1.14
C SER A 637 -8.08 -17.01 0.18
N GLY A 638 -6.95 -17.64 0.53
CA GLY A 638 -5.72 -17.60 -0.24
C GLY A 638 -5.04 -16.22 -0.25
N ASN A 639 -5.49 -15.29 0.61
CA ASN A 639 -4.90 -13.96 0.71
C ASN A 639 -3.58 -14.01 1.49
N PRO A 640 -2.55 -13.27 1.06
CA PRO A 640 -1.29 -13.22 1.80
C PRO A 640 -1.41 -12.40 3.08
N MET A 641 -0.52 -12.68 4.04
CA MET A 641 -0.28 -11.81 5.18
C MET A 641 0.65 -10.67 4.76
N SER A 642 0.11 -9.46 4.76
CA SER A 642 0.80 -8.19 4.48
C SER A 642 0.85 -7.27 5.70
N LEU A 643 1.64 -6.19 5.66
CA LEU A 643 1.66 -5.16 6.71
C LEU A 643 0.25 -4.57 6.94
N TYR A 644 -0.53 -4.41 5.87
CA TYR A 644 -1.92 -3.95 5.93
C TYR A 644 -2.85 -4.95 6.60
N THR A 645 -2.68 -6.26 6.36
CA THR A 645 -3.48 -7.27 7.07
C THR A 645 -3.10 -7.36 8.55
N LEU A 646 -1.81 -7.16 8.88
CA LEU A 646 -1.31 -7.13 10.26
C LEU A 646 -1.90 -5.93 11.01
N TYR A 647 -1.99 -4.78 10.34
CA TYR A 647 -2.75 -3.64 10.83
C TYR A 647 -4.22 -4.01 11.12
N GLY A 648 -4.87 -4.74 10.21
CA GLY A 648 -6.22 -5.28 10.41
C GLY A 648 -6.35 -6.19 11.65
N VAL A 649 -5.33 -7.00 11.94
CA VAL A 649 -5.26 -7.83 13.17
C VAL A 649 -5.20 -6.95 14.43
N ILE A 650 -4.40 -5.89 14.41
CA ILE A 650 -4.30 -4.97 15.54
C ILE A 650 -5.63 -4.25 15.75
N ALA A 651 -6.22 -3.71 14.68
CA ALA A 651 -7.55 -3.09 14.68
C ALA A 651 -8.64 -4.03 15.25
N LEU A 652 -8.63 -5.29 14.83
CA LEU A 652 -9.57 -6.32 15.27
C LEU A 652 -9.53 -6.57 16.79
N THR A 653 -8.41 -6.31 17.45
CA THR A 653 -8.24 -6.49 18.91
C THR A 653 -9.28 -5.70 19.71
N GLY A 654 -9.51 -4.42 19.37
CA GLY A 654 -10.51 -3.59 20.02
C GLY A 654 -11.94 -4.07 19.76
N ILE A 655 -12.21 -4.47 18.51
CA ILE A 655 -13.55 -4.90 18.08
C ILE A 655 -13.94 -6.23 18.72
N ALA A 656 -13.01 -7.20 18.75
CA ALA A 656 -13.26 -8.55 19.29
C ALA A 656 -13.54 -8.54 20.80
N VAL A 657 -12.96 -7.57 21.51
CA VAL A 657 -13.11 -7.40 22.97
C VAL A 657 -14.54 -6.98 23.35
N ASN A 658 -15.26 -6.24 22.50
CA ASN A 658 -16.59 -5.70 22.79
C ASN A 658 -17.61 -6.76 23.24
N ALA A 659 -17.65 -7.90 22.55
CA ALA A 659 -18.56 -9.00 22.89
C ALA A 659 -18.32 -9.57 24.31
N ALA A 660 -17.05 -9.64 24.72
CA ALA A 660 -16.67 -10.14 26.04
C ALA A 660 -17.00 -9.12 27.15
N ILE A 661 -16.81 -7.82 26.91
CA ILE A 661 -17.14 -6.74 27.86
C ILE A 661 -18.61 -6.84 28.28
N VAL A 662 -19.52 -6.81 27.30
CA VAL A 662 -20.98 -6.78 27.55
C VAL A 662 -21.46 -8.07 28.22
N LEU A 663 -20.83 -9.20 27.92
CA LEU A 663 -21.13 -10.49 28.52
C LEU A 663 -20.72 -10.57 30.00
N ILE A 664 -19.48 -10.15 30.30
CA ILE A 664 -18.92 -10.19 31.65
C ILE A 664 -19.61 -9.17 32.56
N ASP A 665 -19.90 -7.98 32.05
CA ASP A 665 -20.67 -6.96 32.77
C ASP A 665 -22.05 -7.49 33.19
N ALA A 666 -22.79 -8.09 32.25
CA ALA A 666 -24.08 -8.71 32.56
C ALA A 666 -23.98 -9.85 33.58
N ALA A 667 -22.88 -10.61 33.58
CA ALA A 667 -22.62 -11.67 34.56
C ALA A 667 -22.28 -11.11 35.95
N ASN A 668 -21.49 -10.04 36.01
CA ASN A 668 -21.14 -9.34 37.24
C ASN A 668 -22.38 -8.72 37.90
N ALA A 669 -23.24 -8.06 37.13
CA ALA A 669 -24.47 -7.45 37.63
C ALA A 669 -25.39 -8.49 38.32
N ARG A 670 -25.51 -9.69 37.75
CA ARG A 670 -26.31 -10.77 38.34
C ARG A 670 -25.64 -11.43 39.54
N ARG A 671 -24.32 -11.49 39.56
CA ARG A 671 -23.59 -11.97 40.73
C ARG A 671 -23.72 -10.98 41.89
N ALA A 672 -23.67 -9.67 41.62
CA ALA A 672 -23.93 -8.62 42.61
C ALA A 672 -25.35 -8.73 43.18
N SER A 673 -26.33 -9.16 42.37
CA SER A 673 -27.69 -9.46 42.85
C SER A 673 -27.83 -10.83 43.55
N GLY A 674 -26.74 -11.43 44.04
CA GLY A 674 -26.74 -12.67 44.84
C GLY A 674 -26.77 -13.99 44.04
N MET A 675 -26.73 -13.96 42.71
CA MET A 675 -26.79 -15.18 41.90
C MET A 675 -25.45 -15.95 41.93
N ARG A 676 -25.52 -17.28 42.11
CA ARG A 676 -24.32 -18.16 42.05
C ARG A 676 -23.62 -18.00 40.69
N THR A 677 -22.28 -18.04 40.68
CA THR A 677 -21.45 -17.77 39.49
C THR A 677 -21.90 -18.52 38.23
N LEU A 678 -22.14 -19.83 38.32
CA LEU A 678 -22.60 -20.64 37.20
C LEU A 678 -23.94 -20.16 36.62
N HIS A 679 -24.89 -19.81 37.48
CA HIS A 679 -26.22 -19.35 37.04
C HIS A 679 -26.14 -17.94 36.46
N ALA A 680 -25.32 -17.07 37.08
CA ALA A 680 -25.08 -15.71 36.59
C ALA A 680 -24.47 -15.73 35.18
N THR A 681 -23.47 -16.59 34.95
CA THR A 681 -22.83 -16.75 33.64
C THR A 681 -23.80 -17.28 32.57
N LEU A 682 -24.56 -18.34 32.88
CA LEU A 682 -25.55 -18.88 31.94
C LEU A 682 -26.65 -17.88 31.62
N TYR A 683 -27.12 -17.13 32.62
CA TYR A 683 -28.11 -16.08 32.44
C TYR A 683 -27.57 -14.98 31.52
N ALA A 684 -26.37 -14.47 31.81
CA ALA A 684 -25.74 -13.41 31.03
C ALA A 684 -25.52 -13.84 29.58
N ALA A 685 -24.95 -15.04 29.37
CA ALA A 685 -24.72 -15.62 28.06
C ALA A 685 -26.02 -15.78 27.26
N ARG A 686 -27.08 -16.34 27.87
CA ARG A 686 -28.39 -16.48 27.22
C ARG A 686 -29.03 -15.13 26.88
N ARG A 687 -28.86 -14.12 27.74
CA ARG A 687 -29.41 -12.77 27.52
C ARG A 687 -28.68 -12.05 26.40
N ARG A 688 -27.35 -12.18 26.32
CA ARG A 688 -26.51 -11.40 25.41
C ARG A 688 -26.20 -12.07 24.07
N VAL A 689 -26.46 -13.36 23.88
CA VAL A 689 -26.11 -14.06 22.62
C VAL A 689 -26.69 -13.39 21.36
N ILE A 690 -27.93 -12.90 21.39
CA ILE A 690 -28.50 -12.23 20.22
C ILE A 690 -27.86 -10.87 20.00
N ALA A 691 -27.71 -10.07 21.06
CA ALA A 691 -27.06 -8.78 20.98
C ALA A 691 -25.66 -8.91 20.39
N ILE A 692 -24.87 -9.86 20.89
CA ILE A 692 -23.51 -10.16 20.41
C ILE A 692 -23.53 -10.62 18.95
N LEU A 693 -24.40 -11.57 18.58
CA LEU A 693 -24.52 -12.01 17.19
C LEU A 693 -24.97 -10.87 16.27
N MET A 694 -25.79 -9.95 16.78
CA MET A 694 -26.26 -8.79 16.05
C MET A 694 -25.11 -7.84 15.73
N THR A 695 -24.37 -7.39 16.74
CA THR A 695 -23.25 -6.44 16.60
C THR A 695 -22.10 -7.02 15.78
N THR A 696 -21.76 -8.29 16.00
CA THR A 696 -20.72 -8.95 15.20
C THR A 696 -21.18 -9.15 13.77
N GLY A 697 -22.48 -9.41 13.56
CA GLY A 697 -23.04 -9.61 12.24
C GLY A 697 -23.19 -8.32 11.45
N THR A 698 -23.53 -7.20 12.08
CA THR A 698 -23.48 -5.86 11.45
C THR A 698 -22.05 -5.49 11.10
N THR A 699 -21.09 -5.71 12.00
CA THR A 699 -19.69 -5.44 11.70
C THR A 699 -19.17 -6.27 10.52
N ILE A 700 -19.48 -7.56 10.50
CA ILE A 700 -19.17 -8.44 9.37
C ILE A 700 -19.88 -7.95 8.10
N ALA A 701 -21.17 -7.63 8.17
CA ALA A 701 -21.97 -7.17 7.03
C ALA A 701 -21.42 -5.88 6.39
N GLY A 702 -20.97 -4.93 7.21
CA GLY A 702 -20.38 -3.66 6.74
C GLY A 702 -19.11 -3.87 5.91
N LEU A 703 -18.30 -4.84 6.29
CA LEU A 703 -17.05 -5.18 5.60
C LEU A 703 -17.20 -6.29 4.55
N PHE A 704 -18.32 -7.01 4.54
CA PHE A 704 -18.52 -8.22 3.74
C PHE A 704 -18.34 -7.97 2.24
N SER A 705 -18.91 -6.88 1.72
CA SER A 705 -18.79 -6.54 0.30
C SER A 705 -17.34 -6.35 -0.12
N LEU A 706 -16.55 -5.65 0.70
CA LEU A 706 -15.15 -5.36 0.43
C LEU A 706 -14.27 -6.62 0.60
N ALA A 707 -14.52 -7.41 1.64
CA ALA A 707 -13.80 -8.64 1.95
C ALA A 707 -13.90 -9.68 0.83
N PHE A 708 -15.09 -9.85 0.25
CA PHE A 708 -15.34 -10.83 -0.81
C PHE A 708 -15.37 -10.21 -2.22
N GLY A 709 -15.27 -8.89 -2.32
CA GLY A 709 -15.22 -8.14 -3.58
C GLY A 709 -16.52 -8.16 -4.39
N LEU A 710 -17.69 -8.12 -3.74
CA LEU A 710 -19.00 -8.16 -4.41
C LEU A 710 -19.19 -6.99 -5.39
N ALA A 711 -18.66 -5.81 -5.05
CA ALA A 711 -18.77 -4.58 -5.83
C ALA A 711 -17.46 -4.19 -6.54
N GLY A 712 -16.63 -5.19 -6.81
CA GLY A 712 -15.25 -5.02 -7.28
C GLY A 712 -14.24 -5.38 -6.19
N LYS A 713 -13.11 -5.94 -6.61
CA LYS A 713 -12.02 -6.38 -5.75
C LYS A 713 -10.99 -5.27 -5.57
N SER A 714 -10.44 -5.15 -4.37
CA SER A 714 -9.26 -4.35 -4.07
C SER A 714 -8.17 -5.28 -3.56
N LEU A 715 -7.01 -5.31 -4.23
CA LEU A 715 -5.87 -6.15 -3.80
C LEU A 715 -5.31 -5.68 -2.46
N LEU A 716 -5.30 -4.36 -2.22
CA LEU A 716 -4.76 -3.78 -1.00
C LEU A 716 -5.73 -3.93 0.18
N TRP A 717 -7.00 -3.58 -0.03
CA TRP A 717 -7.98 -3.41 1.05
C TRP A 717 -8.91 -4.61 1.25
N GLY A 718 -9.09 -5.45 0.23
CA GLY A 718 -9.85 -6.69 0.33
C GLY A 718 -9.29 -7.63 1.41
N PRO A 719 -7.96 -7.92 1.42
CA PRO A 719 -7.35 -8.75 2.46
C PRO A 719 -7.50 -8.20 3.87
N VAL A 720 -7.44 -6.87 4.05
CA VAL A 720 -7.64 -6.22 5.36
C VAL A 720 -9.08 -6.40 5.84
N ALA A 721 -10.07 -6.16 4.97
CA ALA A 721 -11.46 -6.39 5.30
C ALA A 721 -11.75 -7.88 5.56
N ALA A 722 -11.15 -8.78 4.76
CA ALA A 722 -11.29 -10.22 4.92
C ALA A 722 -10.69 -10.72 6.24
N SER A 723 -9.52 -10.21 6.66
CA SER A 723 -8.92 -10.57 7.94
C SER A 723 -9.83 -10.18 9.11
N ILE A 724 -10.40 -8.97 9.08
CA ILE A 724 -11.35 -8.52 10.11
C ILE A 724 -12.63 -9.36 10.10
N VAL A 725 -13.23 -9.62 8.92
CA VAL A 725 -14.47 -10.40 8.79
C VAL A 725 -14.29 -11.82 9.31
N TRP A 726 -13.25 -12.53 8.87
CA TRP A 726 -12.97 -13.89 9.34
C TRP A 726 -12.56 -13.92 10.80
N GLY A 727 -11.72 -12.97 11.21
CA GLY A 727 -11.31 -12.77 12.59
C GLY A 727 -12.50 -12.59 13.53
N LEU A 728 -13.48 -11.75 13.17
CA LEU A 728 -14.72 -11.57 13.93
C LEU A 728 -15.62 -12.80 13.89
N ALA A 729 -15.80 -13.43 12.74
CA ALA A 729 -16.67 -14.60 12.60
C ALA A 729 -16.22 -15.74 13.53
N PHE A 730 -14.93 -16.07 13.50
CA PHE A 730 -14.38 -17.13 14.35
C PHE A 730 -14.23 -16.69 15.81
N SER A 731 -13.73 -15.48 16.08
CA SER A 731 -13.57 -15.00 17.46
C SER A 731 -14.89 -14.87 18.19
N THR A 732 -15.96 -14.46 17.52
CA THR A 732 -17.29 -14.35 18.14
C THR A 732 -17.78 -15.71 18.61
N VAL A 733 -17.69 -16.72 17.75
CA VAL A 733 -18.08 -18.09 18.10
C VAL A 733 -17.25 -18.58 19.27
N LEU A 734 -15.91 -18.43 19.21
CA LEU A 734 -15.04 -18.86 20.29
C LEU A 734 -15.30 -18.08 21.59
N THR A 735 -15.49 -16.77 21.53
CA THR A 735 -15.77 -15.88 22.67
C THR A 735 -17.06 -16.29 23.38
N LEU A 736 -18.13 -16.57 22.63
CA LEU A 736 -19.41 -17.01 23.16
C LEU A 736 -19.33 -18.34 23.95
N PHE A 737 -18.28 -19.14 23.78
CA PHE A 737 -18.10 -20.40 24.53
C PHE A 737 -16.94 -20.34 25.54
N VAL A 738 -15.80 -19.78 25.15
CA VAL A 738 -14.56 -19.73 25.94
C VAL A 738 -14.70 -18.73 27.10
N VAL A 739 -15.21 -17.52 26.86
CA VAL A 739 -15.33 -16.49 27.91
C VAL A 739 -16.23 -16.94 29.07
N PRO A 740 -17.43 -17.52 28.85
CA PRO A 740 -18.23 -18.11 29.93
C PRO A 740 -17.50 -19.18 30.75
N VAL A 741 -16.72 -20.04 30.10
CA VAL A 741 -15.98 -21.11 30.76
C VAL A 741 -14.87 -20.55 31.64
N LEU A 742 -14.08 -19.62 31.08
CA LEU A 742 -13.03 -18.92 31.82
C LEU A 742 -13.62 -18.13 32.98
N TYR A 743 -14.70 -17.39 32.75
CA TYR A 743 -15.35 -16.59 33.80
C TYR A 743 -15.79 -17.49 34.95
N ARG A 744 -16.42 -18.64 34.65
CA ARG A 744 -16.78 -19.62 35.69
C ARG A 744 -15.56 -20.11 36.47
N PHE A 745 -14.43 -20.36 35.81
CA PHE A 745 -13.23 -20.90 36.45
C PHE A 745 -12.59 -19.88 37.40
N PHE A 746 -12.37 -18.65 36.93
CA PHE A 746 -11.69 -17.60 37.68
C PHE A 746 -12.57 -16.92 38.73
N MET A 747 -13.89 -16.82 38.48
CA MET A 747 -14.81 -16.16 39.41
C MET A 747 -15.39 -17.10 40.47
N ARG A 748 -15.06 -18.39 40.42
CA ARG A 748 -15.48 -19.37 41.44
C ARG A 748 -14.82 -18.99 42.78
N GLN A 749 -15.63 -18.50 43.71
CA GLN A 749 -15.18 -18.30 45.09
C GLN A 749 -14.56 -19.61 45.61
N ARG A 750 -13.27 -19.57 45.97
CA ARG A 750 -12.72 -20.55 46.91
C ARG A 750 -13.54 -20.39 48.18
N ARG A 751 -14.40 -21.36 48.49
CA ARG A 751 -14.93 -21.51 49.85
C ARG A 751 -13.71 -21.62 50.76
N ARG A 752 -13.41 -20.55 51.50
CA ARG A 752 -12.73 -20.68 52.78
C ARG A 752 -13.80 -20.98 53.81
#